data_AF-R4U2U1-F1
#
_entry.id   AF-R4U2U1-F1
#
_cell.length_a   1.000
_cell.length_b   1.000
_cell.length_c   1.000
_cell.angle_alpha   90.00
_cell.angle_beta   90.00
_cell.angle_gamma   90.00
#
_symmetry.space_group_name_H-M   'P 1'
#
loop_
_entity.id
_entity.type
_entity.pdbx_description
1 polymer ?
#
loop_
_entity_poly.entity_id
_entity_poly.type
_entity_poly.pdbx_seq_one_letter_code
_entity_poly.pdbx_strand_id
1 'polypeptide(L)'
;MDNEKGKFKAEKEHKMSKGFKTWWDNKALPVMSKLGNQRHLSAIRDSFGTMIPLIIAGGLGLLIDAIIFGGAGSGKISLLGLFARAAGYAWDDIGPLFNNLETSWGKASQIGALAFGQIQIATIGAMSLYFAFLLGYFLALSRNYKNPTIAGLASFAGFIIASMGQVSFFMDAKGLFAALVVGIITTELFVWFGNMKKLEIKLPDGVPPAVGKSFAVFLPMTFTLGIVAVLNIIVLAPAIARPDWGWEIESWNTLVSNKNLWSSAVGDNVKLKTFADFLYQTYHLELFARDITGAWDFTQTGADWAGIFGTATIGQIEGLMNSGFGSGNEAAMKEWFNNLTTTMTGKGTNAFGQFLLSLNGQTISGNKGIDSIVANFFFSTNGNGEAFLTVAERYATVPIGSSAFGIGAAIYRFFTSWFIGFATGNGGLGLAVAYAFFISFFWFFGIHGSNIMGAIFEPIWWMIMGVNTALISSGLPARTNLNDQLGIFGKPFFDIYMNIGGSGATLGLLIMVLVLSKRRELKEVSKYALPAGCFNINEPVIFGFPIVLNPTYFAPFILSPLLAMLIGWLATGPMHIVNVVYVTVPWTTPWIIGSVLATVDPMAILIALICFVVSTAVWIPFILLDNSLYFRKLKKTNPAEYEEEMRYLKDKAYRNSVKEKAKAEKAAAKAELKALHDAKKQK
;
A
#
# COMPACT_ATOMS: atom_id res chain seq x y z
N MET A 1 -9.06 26.17 53.57
CA MET A 1 -7.91 25.56 52.85
C MET A 1 -8.29 24.97 51.48
N ASP A 2 -9.46 24.33 51.29
CA ASP A 2 -9.81 23.74 49.97
C ASP A 2 -10.12 24.76 48.87
N ASN A 3 -10.64 25.93 49.21
CA ASN A 3 -10.98 26.98 48.24
C ASN A 3 -9.74 27.70 47.67
N GLU A 4 -8.64 27.76 48.43
CA GLU A 4 -7.37 28.35 47.99
C GLU A 4 -6.53 27.36 47.16
N LYS A 5 -6.55 26.07 47.51
CA LYS A 5 -5.91 25.01 46.70
C LYS A 5 -6.55 24.89 45.31
N GLY A 6 -7.89 25.07 45.21
CA GLY A 6 -8.61 25.10 43.94
C GLY A 6 -8.24 26.32 43.06
N LYS A 7 -8.11 27.50 43.66
CA LYS A 7 -7.65 28.73 42.96
C LYS A 7 -6.20 28.60 42.49
N PHE A 8 -5.28 28.13 43.33
CA PHE A 8 -3.88 27.92 42.97
C PHE A 8 -3.72 26.91 41.83
N LYS A 9 -4.50 25.82 41.84
CA LYS A 9 -4.46 24.80 40.79
C LYS A 9 -5.00 25.34 39.46
N ALA A 10 -6.12 26.06 39.48
CA ALA A 10 -6.70 26.70 38.30
C ALA A 10 -5.79 27.79 37.72
N GLU A 11 -5.09 28.56 38.56
CA GLU A 11 -4.16 29.61 38.12
C GLU A 11 -2.88 29.01 37.52
N LYS A 12 -2.40 27.89 38.06
CA LYS A 12 -1.25 27.12 37.53
C LYS A 12 -1.59 26.43 36.21
N GLU A 13 -2.79 25.86 36.08
CA GLU A 13 -3.32 25.29 34.82
C GLU A 13 -3.51 26.39 33.76
N HIS A 14 -4.02 27.56 34.15
CA HIS A 14 -4.17 28.70 33.26
C HIS A 14 -2.81 29.26 32.80
N LYS A 15 -1.81 29.35 33.68
CA LYS A 15 -0.44 29.75 33.33
C LYS A 15 0.26 28.72 32.43
N MET A 16 0.11 27.41 32.66
CA MET A 16 0.64 26.36 31.78
C MET A 16 -0.01 26.39 30.40
N SER A 17 -1.34 26.53 30.33
CA SER A 17 -2.08 26.68 29.07
C SER A 17 -1.60 27.88 28.27
N LYS A 18 -1.36 29.02 28.95
CA LYS A 18 -0.79 30.23 28.32
C LYS A 18 0.65 29.98 27.82
N GLY A 19 1.51 29.38 28.64
CA GLY A 19 2.90 29.08 28.28
C GLY A 19 3.02 28.10 27.11
N PHE A 20 2.22 27.03 27.10
CA PHE A 20 2.15 26.09 25.99
C PHE A 20 1.60 26.73 24.72
N LYS A 21 0.51 27.51 24.82
CA LYS A 21 -0.05 28.24 23.67
C LYS A 21 0.96 29.23 23.10
N THR A 22 1.65 30.00 23.94
CA THR A 22 2.70 30.93 23.52
C THR A 22 3.88 30.19 22.90
N TRP A 23 4.31 29.04 23.43
CA TRP A 23 5.33 28.19 22.81
C TRP A 23 4.86 27.62 21.46
N TRP A 24 3.61 27.19 21.38
CA TRP A 24 3.01 26.66 20.16
C TRP A 24 2.98 27.72 19.06
N ASP A 25 2.40 28.88 19.36
CA ASP A 25 2.26 29.98 18.42
C ASP A 25 3.62 30.55 17.99
N ASN A 26 4.59 30.66 18.91
CA ASN A 26 5.88 31.30 18.64
C ASN A 26 7.01 30.36 18.17
N LYS A 27 6.96 29.05 18.49
CA LYS A 27 8.03 28.10 18.15
C LYS A 27 7.55 26.95 17.26
N ALA A 28 6.49 26.25 17.65
CA ALA A 28 6.06 25.04 16.93
C ALA A 28 5.35 25.37 15.61
N LEU A 29 4.36 26.26 15.63
CA LEU A 29 3.56 26.65 14.46
C LEU A 29 4.44 27.21 13.32
N PRO A 30 5.43 28.10 13.56
CA PRO A 30 6.33 28.56 12.51
C PRO A 30 7.20 27.45 11.93
N VAL A 31 7.70 26.52 12.75
CA VAL A 31 8.49 25.36 12.27
C VAL A 31 7.63 24.43 11.43
N MET A 32 6.40 24.14 11.88
CA MET A 32 5.49 23.26 11.16
C MET A 32 5.00 23.89 9.85
N SER A 33 4.71 25.18 9.86
CA SER A 33 4.42 25.95 8.65
C SER A 33 5.61 25.95 7.70
N LYS A 34 6.84 26.12 8.22
CA LYS A 34 8.07 26.06 7.41
C LYS A 34 8.31 24.67 6.81
N LEU A 35 8.00 23.59 7.53
CA LEU A 35 8.07 22.22 7.02
C LEU A 35 7.00 21.96 5.96
N GLY A 36 5.75 22.33 6.22
CA GLY A 36 4.64 22.17 5.28
C GLY A 36 4.76 23.03 4.02
N ASN A 37 5.46 24.18 4.12
CA ASN A 37 5.76 25.07 3.01
C ASN A 37 7.16 24.83 2.41
N GLN A 38 7.88 23.78 2.82
CA GLN A 38 9.14 23.43 2.19
C GLN A 38 8.86 23.01 0.74
N ARG A 39 9.55 23.63 -0.21
CA ARG A 39 9.22 23.55 -1.64
C ARG A 39 9.16 22.14 -2.22
N HIS A 40 10.04 21.24 -1.80
CA HIS A 40 10.09 19.85 -2.26
C HIS A 40 8.94 19.04 -1.66
N LEU A 41 8.66 19.20 -0.36
CA LEU A 41 7.52 18.53 0.28
C LEU A 41 6.19 19.05 -0.29
N SER A 42 6.08 20.35 -0.55
CA SER A 42 4.94 20.94 -1.26
C SER A 42 4.80 20.36 -2.66
N ALA A 43 5.90 20.29 -3.43
CA ALA A 43 5.86 19.72 -4.77
C ALA A 43 5.43 18.25 -4.77
N ILE A 44 5.98 17.41 -3.89
CA ILE A 44 5.59 16.00 -3.74
C ILE A 44 4.10 15.89 -3.40
N ARG A 45 3.63 16.66 -2.41
CA ARG A 45 2.21 16.70 -2.03
C ARG A 45 1.32 17.08 -3.21
N ASP A 46 1.65 18.16 -3.91
CA ASP A 46 0.84 18.71 -4.99
C ASP A 46 0.84 17.76 -6.20
N SER A 47 1.94 17.03 -6.44
CA SER A 47 2.00 15.94 -7.44
C SER A 47 1.04 14.80 -7.12
N PHE A 48 1.10 14.22 -5.92
CA PHE A 48 0.17 13.15 -5.53
C PHE A 48 -1.28 13.63 -5.52
N GLY A 49 -1.54 14.85 -5.02
CA GLY A 49 -2.86 15.45 -5.02
C GLY A 49 -3.47 15.58 -6.42
N THR A 50 -2.65 15.97 -7.41
CA THR A 50 -3.08 16.07 -8.81
C THR A 50 -3.36 14.70 -9.45
N MET A 51 -2.70 13.64 -8.96
CA MET A 51 -2.88 12.28 -9.47
C MET A 51 -4.07 11.54 -8.87
N ILE A 52 -4.71 12.07 -7.81
CA ILE A 52 -5.84 11.41 -7.15
C ILE A 52 -6.94 10.99 -8.14
N PRO A 53 -7.48 11.86 -9.02
CA PRO A 53 -8.52 11.45 -9.95
C PRO A 53 -8.10 10.30 -10.88
N LEU A 54 -6.83 10.30 -11.30
CA LEU A 54 -6.26 9.26 -12.16
C LEU A 54 -6.12 7.93 -11.41
N ILE A 55 -5.59 7.95 -10.18
CA ILE A 55 -5.49 6.78 -9.30
C ILE A 55 -6.89 6.22 -9.01
N ILE A 56 -7.88 7.08 -8.79
CA ILE A 56 -9.28 6.69 -8.57
C ILE A 56 -9.86 6.01 -9.80
N ALA A 57 -9.66 6.58 -11.00
CA ALA A 57 -10.12 5.96 -12.25
C ALA A 57 -9.48 4.58 -12.47
N GLY A 58 -8.18 4.44 -12.16
CA GLY A 58 -7.47 3.16 -12.16
C GLY A 58 -8.05 2.13 -11.21
N GLY A 59 -8.31 2.56 -9.96
CA GLY A 59 -8.94 1.73 -8.94
C GLY A 59 -10.35 1.33 -9.34
N LEU A 60 -11.13 2.20 -9.97
CA LEU A 60 -12.46 1.88 -10.51
C LEU A 60 -12.40 0.89 -11.68
N GLY A 61 -11.44 1.04 -12.60
CA GLY A 61 -11.20 0.06 -13.66
C GLY A 61 -10.86 -1.32 -13.10
N LEU A 62 -9.91 -1.37 -12.16
CA LEU A 62 -9.56 -2.59 -11.43
C LEU A 62 -10.74 -3.18 -10.66
N LEU A 63 -11.57 -2.34 -10.06
CA LEU A 63 -12.77 -2.74 -9.31
C LEU A 63 -13.83 -3.32 -10.24
N ILE A 64 -14.10 -2.68 -11.38
CA ILE A 64 -15.05 -3.21 -12.37
C ILE A 64 -14.55 -4.54 -12.91
N ASP A 65 -13.26 -4.64 -13.23
CA ASP A 65 -12.65 -5.90 -13.64
C ASP A 65 -12.80 -6.97 -12.55
N ALA A 66 -12.39 -6.67 -11.31
CA ALA A 66 -12.44 -7.62 -10.20
C ALA A 66 -13.88 -8.02 -9.81
N ILE A 67 -14.82 -7.07 -9.72
CA ILE A 67 -16.20 -7.35 -9.31
C ILE A 67 -16.99 -8.01 -10.44
N ILE A 68 -16.84 -7.58 -11.69
CA ILE A 68 -17.70 -8.07 -12.77
C ILE A 68 -17.09 -9.30 -13.44
N PHE A 69 -15.79 -9.28 -13.77
CA PHE A 69 -15.21 -10.21 -14.75
C PHE A 69 -14.16 -11.18 -14.19
N GLY A 70 -13.30 -10.74 -13.28
CA GLY A 70 -12.05 -11.46 -12.92
C GLY A 70 -11.99 -12.02 -11.50
N GLY A 71 -12.74 -11.47 -10.55
CA GLY A 71 -12.74 -11.95 -9.15
C GLY A 71 -11.37 -11.82 -8.48
N ALA A 72 -10.60 -10.80 -8.88
CA ALA A 72 -9.21 -10.60 -8.49
C ALA A 72 -8.30 -11.83 -8.73
N GLY A 73 -8.51 -12.53 -9.85
CA GLY A 73 -7.74 -13.72 -10.25
C GLY A 73 -8.30 -15.04 -9.71
N SER A 74 -9.25 -15.00 -8.78
CA SER A 74 -9.89 -16.21 -8.25
C SER A 74 -11.16 -16.62 -9.01
N GLY A 75 -11.78 -15.69 -9.75
CA GLY A 75 -13.12 -15.86 -10.33
C GLY A 75 -14.26 -15.88 -9.29
N LYS A 76 -14.08 -16.50 -8.12
CA LYS A 76 -15.14 -16.85 -7.14
C LYS A 76 -15.94 -15.66 -6.59
N ILE A 77 -15.33 -14.49 -6.43
CA ILE A 77 -15.99 -13.31 -5.86
C ILE A 77 -16.53 -12.33 -6.92
N SER A 78 -16.40 -12.66 -8.21
CA SER A 78 -16.96 -11.84 -9.29
C SER A 78 -18.40 -12.19 -9.62
N LEU A 79 -19.13 -11.25 -10.22
CA LEU A 79 -20.47 -11.47 -10.76
C LEU A 79 -20.47 -12.59 -11.80
N LEU A 80 -19.45 -12.62 -12.68
CA LEU A 80 -19.27 -13.71 -13.64
C LEU A 80 -19.05 -15.05 -12.93
N GLY A 81 -18.28 -15.08 -11.83
CA GLY A 81 -18.09 -16.28 -11.02
C GLY A 81 -19.34 -16.73 -10.28
N LEU A 82 -20.17 -15.78 -9.82
CA LEU A 82 -21.49 -16.08 -9.25
C LEU A 82 -22.42 -16.66 -10.32
N PHE A 83 -22.34 -16.22 -11.57
CA PHE A 83 -23.06 -16.84 -12.68
C PHE A 83 -22.53 -18.24 -13.01
N ALA A 84 -21.21 -18.45 -12.97
CA ALA A 84 -20.65 -19.80 -13.10
C ALA A 84 -21.13 -20.72 -11.97
N ARG A 85 -21.19 -20.21 -10.73
CA ARG A 85 -21.77 -20.96 -9.59
C ARG A 85 -23.24 -21.28 -9.81
N ALA A 86 -24.03 -20.32 -10.27
CA ALA A 86 -25.45 -20.51 -10.59
C ALA A 86 -25.67 -21.48 -11.76
N ALA A 87 -24.72 -21.58 -12.68
CA ALA A 87 -24.70 -22.53 -13.79
C ALA A 87 -24.30 -23.97 -13.36
N GLY A 88 -23.98 -24.19 -12.09
CA GLY A 88 -23.77 -25.53 -11.51
C GLY A 88 -22.32 -25.90 -11.19
N TYR A 89 -21.34 -25.03 -11.46
CA TYR A 89 -19.92 -25.32 -11.18
C TYR A 89 -19.62 -25.30 -9.66
N ALA A 90 -18.75 -26.19 -9.19
CA ALA A 90 -18.31 -26.18 -7.79
C ALA A 90 -17.39 -24.97 -7.52
N TRP A 91 -17.34 -24.50 -6.27
CA TRP A 91 -16.50 -23.36 -5.91
C TRP A 91 -15.02 -23.56 -6.26
N ASP A 92 -14.54 -24.80 -6.24
CA ASP A 92 -13.15 -25.13 -6.53
C ASP A 92 -12.82 -25.13 -8.03
N ASP A 93 -13.82 -25.34 -8.88
CA ASP A 93 -13.66 -25.38 -10.34
C ASP A 93 -13.69 -23.98 -10.99
N ILE A 94 -14.26 -22.98 -10.31
CA ILE A 94 -14.46 -21.62 -10.84
C ILE A 94 -13.13 -20.92 -11.13
N GLY A 95 -12.11 -21.07 -10.28
CA GLY A 95 -10.80 -20.46 -10.51
C GLY A 95 -10.12 -21.00 -11.78
N PRO A 96 -9.94 -22.32 -11.92
CA PRO A 96 -9.39 -22.94 -13.12
C PRO A 96 -10.15 -22.58 -14.41
N LEU A 97 -11.49 -22.48 -14.36
CA LEU A 97 -12.32 -22.07 -15.50
C LEU A 97 -11.95 -20.68 -16.01
N PHE A 98 -11.65 -19.74 -15.12
CA PHE A 98 -11.37 -18.36 -15.49
C PHE A 98 -9.93 -18.18 -15.97
N ASN A 99 -9.00 -19.02 -15.51
CA ASN A 99 -7.61 -19.00 -15.93
C ASN A 99 -7.35 -19.74 -17.26
N ASN A 100 -8.30 -20.57 -17.72
CA ASN A 100 -8.18 -21.27 -19.00
C ASN A 100 -8.84 -20.49 -20.15
N LEU A 101 -8.00 -19.91 -21.02
CA LEU A 101 -8.41 -19.11 -22.19
C LEU A 101 -9.09 -19.92 -23.30
N GLU A 102 -9.10 -21.24 -23.24
CA GLU A 102 -9.85 -22.08 -24.19
C GLU A 102 -11.34 -22.09 -23.87
N THR A 103 -11.70 -21.84 -22.60
CA THR A 103 -13.09 -21.85 -22.14
C THR A 103 -13.79 -20.51 -22.42
N SER A 104 -15.12 -20.55 -22.62
CA SER A 104 -15.91 -19.33 -22.79
C SER A 104 -15.88 -18.42 -21.55
N TRP A 105 -15.75 -19.00 -20.35
CA TRP A 105 -15.63 -18.25 -19.10
C TRP A 105 -14.29 -17.53 -18.98
N GLY A 106 -13.18 -18.20 -19.30
CA GLY A 106 -11.86 -17.58 -19.35
C GLY A 106 -11.77 -16.48 -20.41
N LYS A 107 -12.36 -16.67 -21.60
CA LYS A 107 -12.46 -15.61 -22.62
C LYS A 107 -13.29 -14.42 -22.14
N ALA A 108 -14.42 -14.66 -21.48
CA ALA A 108 -15.26 -13.59 -20.93
C ALA A 108 -14.54 -12.81 -19.82
N SER A 109 -13.81 -13.51 -18.94
CA SER A 109 -12.96 -12.90 -17.92
C SER A 109 -11.85 -12.05 -18.56
N GLN A 110 -11.20 -12.58 -19.60
CA GLN A 110 -10.14 -11.89 -20.34
C GLN A 110 -10.64 -10.63 -21.05
N ILE A 111 -11.87 -10.60 -21.58
CA ILE A 111 -12.44 -9.37 -22.15
C ILE A 111 -12.53 -8.26 -21.10
N GLY A 112 -12.95 -8.60 -19.88
CA GLY A 112 -12.94 -7.67 -18.75
C GLY A 112 -11.54 -7.14 -18.45
N ALA A 113 -10.57 -8.04 -18.34
CA ALA A 113 -9.18 -7.68 -18.07
C ALA A 113 -8.58 -6.82 -19.19
N LEU A 114 -8.89 -7.10 -20.46
CA LEU A 114 -8.41 -6.33 -21.60
C LEU A 114 -9.11 -4.97 -21.75
N ALA A 115 -10.37 -4.85 -21.36
CA ALA A 115 -11.11 -3.59 -21.43
C ALA A 115 -10.81 -2.67 -20.24
N PHE A 116 -10.92 -3.21 -19.02
CA PHE A 116 -10.84 -2.44 -17.78
C PHE A 116 -9.45 -2.49 -17.13
N GLY A 117 -8.66 -3.55 -17.35
CA GLY A 117 -7.28 -3.64 -16.87
C GLY A 117 -6.34 -2.62 -17.54
N GLN A 118 -6.62 -2.22 -18.79
CA GLN A 118 -5.86 -1.16 -19.46
C GLN A 118 -6.02 0.20 -18.78
N ILE A 119 -7.19 0.46 -18.18
CA ILE A 119 -7.41 1.65 -17.37
C ILE A 119 -6.44 1.63 -16.18
N GLN A 120 -6.27 0.48 -15.52
CA GLN A 120 -5.31 0.34 -14.42
C GLN A 120 -3.87 0.56 -14.89
N ILE A 121 -3.46 -0.02 -16.03
CA ILE A 121 -2.10 0.11 -16.55
C ILE A 121 -1.79 1.57 -16.87
N ALA A 122 -2.71 2.27 -17.53
CA ALA A 122 -2.57 3.67 -17.90
C ALA A 122 -2.72 4.64 -16.71
N THR A 123 -2.98 4.17 -15.50
CA THR A 123 -3.18 5.03 -14.32
C THR A 123 -2.21 4.65 -13.21
N ILE A 124 -2.53 3.62 -12.43
CA ILE A 124 -1.71 3.12 -11.32
C ILE A 124 -0.44 2.45 -11.86
N GLY A 125 -0.55 1.72 -12.97
CA GLY A 125 0.58 1.07 -13.63
C GLY A 125 1.59 2.04 -14.24
N ALA A 126 1.23 3.32 -14.43
CA ALA A 126 2.10 4.36 -14.96
C ALA A 126 2.34 5.50 -13.94
N MET A 127 2.08 5.24 -12.66
CA MET A 127 2.07 6.26 -11.61
C MET A 127 3.41 7.02 -11.48
N SER A 128 4.57 6.34 -11.54
CA SER A 128 5.86 7.02 -11.39
C SER A 128 6.19 7.94 -12.57
N LEU A 129 5.66 7.64 -13.76
CA LEU A 129 5.80 8.46 -14.97
C LEU A 129 5.09 9.80 -14.79
N TYR A 130 3.82 9.77 -14.40
CA TYR A 130 3.05 10.98 -14.12
C TYR A 130 3.65 11.75 -12.95
N PHE A 131 4.07 11.03 -11.90
CA PHE A 131 4.69 11.63 -10.74
C PHE A 131 6.00 12.34 -11.08
N ALA A 132 6.89 11.74 -11.88
CA ALA A 132 8.13 12.37 -12.31
C ALA A 132 7.88 13.70 -13.04
N PHE A 133 6.91 13.73 -13.96
CA PHE A 133 6.53 14.95 -14.66
C PHE A 133 5.96 16.01 -13.71
N LEU A 134 4.96 15.63 -12.91
CA LEU A 134 4.26 16.55 -12.01
C LEU A 134 5.18 17.10 -10.92
N LEU A 135 6.12 16.28 -10.41
CA LEU A 135 7.11 16.70 -9.43
C LEU A 135 7.99 17.81 -10.00
N GLY A 136 8.47 17.63 -11.23
CA GLY A 136 9.27 18.66 -11.90
C GLY A 136 8.46 19.93 -12.19
N TYR A 137 7.20 19.78 -12.58
CA TYR A 137 6.28 20.89 -12.81
C TYR A 137 6.05 21.72 -11.54
N PHE A 138 5.63 21.09 -10.44
CA PHE A 138 5.34 21.78 -9.19
C PHE A 138 6.60 22.33 -8.50
N LEU A 139 7.74 21.63 -8.61
CA LEU A 139 9.00 22.14 -8.10
C LEU A 139 9.47 23.38 -8.88
N ALA A 140 9.31 23.39 -10.21
CA ALA A 140 9.61 24.57 -11.02
C ALA A 140 8.66 25.74 -10.74
N LEU A 141 7.37 25.48 -10.49
CA LEU A 141 6.43 26.49 -10.01
C LEU A 141 6.87 27.10 -8.68
N SER A 142 7.29 26.27 -7.71
CA SER A 142 7.80 26.75 -6.41
C SER A 142 9.06 27.62 -6.54
N ARG A 143 9.81 27.46 -7.64
CA ARG A 143 10.99 28.26 -8.00
C ARG A 143 10.66 29.51 -8.81
N ASN A 144 9.38 29.78 -9.08
CA ASN A 144 8.91 30.85 -9.99
C ASN A 144 9.58 30.76 -11.38
N TYR A 145 9.84 29.55 -11.87
CA TYR A 145 10.46 29.35 -13.17
C TYR A 145 9.47 29.62 -14.30
N LYS A 146 9.91 30.36 -15.34
CA LYS A 146 9.02 30.89 -16.39
C LYS A 146 8.25 29.83 -17.17
N ASN A 147 8.79 28.62 -17.30
CA ASN A 147 8.15 27.53 -18.03
C ASN A 147 8.21 26.22 -17.21
N PRO A 148 7.27 26.03 -16.27
CA PRO A 148 7.25 24.84 -15.41
C PRO A 148 6.96 23.56 -16.20
N THR A 149 6.25 23.65 -17.33
CA THR A 149 5.95 22.49 -18.19
C THR A 149 7.22 21.87 -18.76
N ILE A 150 8.17 22.68 -19.24
CA ILE A 150 9.45 22.16 -19.76
C ILE A 150 10.28 21.53 -18.63
N ALA A 151 10.23 22.08 -17.41
CA ALA A 151 10.89 21.46 -16.26
C ALA A 151 10.27 20.11 -15.88
N GLY A 152 8.94 19.99 -15.98
CA GLY A 152 8.24 18.71 -15.86
C GLY A 152 8.70 17.69 -16.92
N LEU A 153 8.83 18.12 -18.18
CA LEU A 153 9.38 17.27 -19.25
C LEU A 153 10.83 16.87 -19.00
N ALA A 154 11.66 17.79 -18.48
CA ALA A 154 13.04 17.50 -18.11
C ALA A 154 13.09 16.40 -17.04
N SER A 155 12.31 16.56 -15.97
CA SER A 155 12.18 15.58 -14.88
C SER A 155 11.73 14.21 -15.38
N PHE A 156 10.69 14.18 -16.23
CA PHE A 156 10.19 12.96 -16.86
C PHE A 156 11.27 12.27 -17.71
N ALA A 157 11.95 13.01 -18.59
CA ALA A 157 13.02 12.48 -19.42
C ALA A 157 14.21 11.99 -18.57
N GLY A 158 14.59 12.71 -17.52
CA GLY A 158 15.62 12.30 -16.58
C GLY A 158 15.28 10.98 -15.88
N PHE A 159 14.02 10.81 -15.45
CA PHE A 159 13.56 9.54 -14.89
C PHE A 159 13.63 8.38 -15.89
N ILE A 160 13.20 8.59 -17.13
CA ILE A 160 13.31 7.59 -18.19
C ILE A 160 14.78 7.24 -18.44
N ILE A 161 15.69 8.21 -18.52
CA ILE A 161 17.12 7.95 -18.65
C ILE A 161 17.63 7.12 -17.46
N ALA A 162 17.26 7.49 -16.23
CA ALA A 162 17.67 6.78 -15.02
C ALA A 162 17.17 5.32 -14.95
N SER A 163 16.10 4.98 -15.68
CA SER A 163 15.58 3.61 -15.80
C SER A 163 16.39 2.70 -16.71
N MET A 164 17.36 3.22 -17.48
CA MET A 164 18.23 2.44 -18.37
C MET A 164 17.47 1.49 -19.32
N GLY A 165 16.39 1.97 -19.92
CA GLY A 165 15.56 1.18 -20.85
C GLY A 165 14.54 0.28 -20.15
N GLN A 166 14.56 0.18 -18.82
CA GLN A 166 13.61 -0.62 -18.03
C GLN A 166 12.37 0.16 -17.61
N VAL A 167 11.83 0.98 -18.50
CA VAL A 167 10.69 1.86 -18.20
C VAL A 167 9.49 1.04 -17.69
N SER A 168 9.21 -0.11 -18.29
CA SER A 168 8.11 -1.00 -17.88
C SER A 168 8.21 -1.47 -16.43
N PHE A 169 9.44 -1.70 -15.94
CA PHE A 169 9.66 -2.10 -14.55
C PHE A 169 9.45 -0.93 -13.58
N PHE A 170 9.91 0.27 -13.97
CA PHE A 170 9.88 1.44 -13.09
C PHE A 170 8.61 2.28 -13.21
N MET A 171 7.75 2.08 -14.22
CA MET A 171 6.61 2.96 -14.47
C MET A 171 5.49 2.90 -13.42
N ASP A 172 5.40 1.79 -12.68
CA ASP A 172 4.40 1.62 -11.62
C ASP A 172 4.89 2.19 -10.26
N ALA A 173 4.29 1.75 -9.16
CA ALA A 173 4.68 2.17 -7.81
C ALA A 173 6.16 1.87 -7.47
N LYS A 174 6.78 0.87 -8.10
CA LYS A 174 8.18 0.48 -7.86
C LYS A 174 9.15 1.61 -8.19
N GLY A 175 8.88 2.40 -9.22
CA GLY A 175 9.75 3.52 -9.57
C GLY A 175 9.45 4.83 -8.85
N LEU A 176 8.49 4.90 -7.91
CA LEU A 176 8.17 6.17 -7.24
C LEU A 176 9.35 6.79 -6.50
N PHE A 177 10.16 5.99 -5.81
CA PHE A 177 11.36 6.50 -5.12
C PHE A 177 12.43 6.97 -6.09
N ALA A 178 12.66 6.21 -7.18
CA ALA A 178 13.55 6.63 -8.25
C ALA A 178 13.05 7.92 -8.91
N ALA A 179 11.76 8.03 -9.21
CA ALA A 179 11.12 9.23 -9.75
C ALA A 179 11.22 10.43 -8.80
N LEU A 180 11.09 10.20 -7.48
CA LEU A 180 11.23 11.24 -6.46
C LEU A 180 12.64 11.81 -6.42
N VAL A 181 13.65 10.94 -6.31
CA VAL A 181 15.05 11.37 -6.19
C VAL A 181 15.55 11.94 -7.52
N VAL A 182 15.40 11.20 -8.61
CA VAL A 182 15.85 11.63 -9.94
C VAL A 182 15.07 12.85 -10.41
N GLY A 183 13.76 12.91 -10.16
CA GLY A 183 12.93 14.03 -10.56
C GLY A 183 13.33 15.34 -9.86
N ILE A 184 13.63 15.30 -8.55
CA ILE A 184 14.18 16.46 -7.82
C ILE A 184 15.52 16.87 -8.40
N ILE A 185 16.47 15.93 -8.54
CA ILE A 185 17.82 16.21 -9.05
C ILE A 185 17.75 16.83 -10.45
N THR A 186 17.01 16.20 -11.36
CA THR A 186 16.86 16.62 -12.75
C THR A 186 16.22 18.00 -12.85
N THR A 187 15.16 18.25 -12.07
CA THR A 187 14.47 19.54 -12.08
C THR A 187 15.33 20.65 -11.51
N GLU A 188 16.02 20.41 -10.39
CA GLU A 188 16.88 21.42 -9.77
C GLU A 188 18.07 21.76 -10.67
N LEU A 189 18.68 20.77 -11.32
CA LEU A 189 19.71 20.99 -12.34
C LEU A 189 19.16 21.78 -13.53
N PHE A 190 17.99 21.41 -14.05
CA PHE A 190 17.37 22.10 -15.18
C PHE A 190 17.07 23.56 -14.87
N VAL A 191 16.45 23.84 -13.72
CA VAL A 191 16.15 25.22 -13.28
C VAL A 191 17.44 26.00 -13.02
N TRP A 192 18.48 25.34 -12.49
CA TRP A 192 19.78 25.98 -12.27
C TRP A 192 20.43 26.40 -13.59
N PHE A 193 20.55 25.49 -14.57
CA PHE A 193 21.08 25.84 -15.90
C PHE A 193 20.18 26.80 -16.66
N GLY A 194 18.86 26.66 -16.54
CA GLY A 194 17.87 27.52 -17.21
C GLY A 194 17.92 28.98 -16.76
N ASN A 195 18.43 29.25 -15.57
CA ASN A 195 18.65 30.61 -15.07
C ASN A 195 20.02 31.19 -15.51
N MET A 196 20.89 30.41 -16.15
CA MET A 196 22.18 30.89 -16.65
C MET A 196 22.01 31.57 -18.01
N LYS A 197 22.09 32.90 -18.04
CA LYS A 197 22.02 33.70 -19.27
C LYS A 197 23.05 33.32 -20.35
N LYS A 198 24.17 32.69 -19.97
CA LYS A 198 25.21 32.23 -20.90
C LYS A 198 24.83 30.96 -21.68
N LEU A 199 23.88 30.19 -21.15
CA LEU A 199 23.39 28.95 -21.79
C LEU A 199 22.13 29.18 -22.62
N GLU A 200 21.59 30.40 -22.60
CA GLU A 200 20.41 30.79 -23.35
C GLU A 200 20.76 31.04 -24.82
N ILE A 201 20.24 30.23 -25.73
CA ILE A 201 20.34 30.48 -27.17
C ILE A 201 19.27 31.50 -27.55
N LYS A 202 19.69 32.72 -27.88
CA LYS A 202 18.81 33.79 -28.33
C LYS A 202 18.60 33.69 -29.84
N LEU A 203 17.34 33.59 -30.26
CA LEU A 203 16.96 33.65 -31.66
C LEU A 203 16.64 35.09 -32.08
N PRO A 204 16.77 35.44 -33.37
CA PRO A 204 16.38 36.75 -33.90
C PRO A 204 14.90 37.06 -33.72
N ASP A 205 14.54 38.35 -33.72
CA ASP A 205 13.17 38.84 -33.48
C ASP A 205 12.12 38.37 -34.51
N GLY A 206 12.57 37.84 -35.66
CA GLY A 206 11.69 37.27 -36.69
C GLY A 206 11.18 35.85 -36.41
N VAL A 207 11.62 35.20 -35.32
CA VAL A 207 11.23 33.81 -35.00
C VAL A 207 10.01 33.78 -34.07
N PRO A 208 9.01 32.90 -34.31
CA PRO A 208 7.85 32.77 -33.44
C PRO A 208 8.22 32.59 -31.95
N PRO A 209 7.53 33.26 -31.01
CA PRO A 209 7.87 33.23 -29.58
C PRO A 209 7.89 31.83 -28.95
N ALA A 210 7.10 30.89 -29.48
CA ALA A 210 7.10 29.50 -29.02
C ALA A 210 8.44 28.80 -29.31
N VAL A 211 9.02 29.03 -30.50
CA VAL A 211 10.30 28.45 -30.91
C VAL A 211 11.45 29.09 -30.12
N GLY A 212 11.44 30.41 -29.97
CA GLY A 212 12.43 31.12 -29.15
C GLY A 212 12.49 30.62 -27.71
N LYS A 213 11.34 30.36 -27.08
CA LYS A 213 11.27 29.81 -25.71
C LYS A 213 11.84 28.39 -25.60
N SER A 214 11.64 27.54 -26.60
CA SER A 214 12.18 26.17 -26.60
C SER A 214 13.70 26.14 -26.81
N PHE A 215 14.24 26.98 -27.70
CA PHE A 215 15.68 27.07 -27.94
C PHE A 215 16.43 27.73 -26.78
N ALA A 216 15.82 28.69 -26.08
CA ALA A 216 16.39 29.33 -24.90
C ALA A 216 16.79 28.32 -23.80
N VAL A 217 16.08 27.19 -23.71
CA VAL A 217 16.30 26.15 -22.69
C VAL A 217 16.93 24.87 -23.25
N PHE A 218 17.36 24.87 -24.52
CA PHE A 218 17.96 23.72 -25.19
C PHE A 218 19.24 23.24 -24.49
N LEU A 219 20.25 24.09 -24.35
CA LEU A 219 21.50 23.73 -23.65
C LEU A 219 21.28 23.36 -22.18
N PRO A 220 20.46 24.10 -21.40
CA PRO A 220 20.05 23.66 -20.07
C PRO A 220 19.48 22.25 -20.03
N MET A 221 18.60 21.90 -20.98
CA MET A 221 18.04 20.55 -21.09
C MET A 221 19.13 19.52 -21.40
N THR A 222 19.95 19.77 -22.42
CA THR A 222 21.01 18.83 -22.85
C THR A 222 22.00 18.55 -21.72
N PHE A 223 22.46 19.58 -20.99
CA PHE A 223 23.37 19.37 -19.86
C PHE A 223 22.71 18.65 -18.70
N THR A 224 21.46 18.96 -18.41
CA THR A 224 20.71 18.27 -17.35
C THR A 224 20.60 16.78 -17.64
N LEU A 225 20.11 16.41 -18.83
CA LEU A 225 19.94 15.02 -19.22
C LEU A 225 21.28 14.30 -19.37
N GLY A 226 22.30 15.01 -19.86
CA GLY A 226 23.68 14.52 -19.93
C GLY A 226 24.25 14.17 -18.55
N ILE A 227 23.99 14.98 -17.52
CA ILE A 227 24.40 14.67 -16.15
C ILE A 227 23.68 13.42 -15.64
N VAL A 228 22.38 13.26 -15.89
CA VAL A 228 21.66 12.04 -15.49
C VAL A 228 22.23 10.80 -16.19
N ALA A 229 22.60 10.91 -17.46
CA ALA A 229 23.28 9.83 -18.18
C ALA A 229 24.67 9.51 -17.59
N VAL A 230 25.44 10.53 -17.19
CA VAL A 230 26.72 10.33 -16.48
C VAL A 230 26.51 9.66 -15.12
N LEU A 231 25.47 10.03 -14.38
CA LEU A 231 25.11 9.37 -13.12
C LEU A 231 24.81 7.88 -13.32
N ASN A 232 24.13 7.51 -14.41
CA ASN A 232 23.97 6.10 -14.76
C ASN A 232 25.30 5.41 -15.01
N ILE A 233 26.24 6.02 -15.75
CA ILE A 233 27.56 5.43 -16.01
C ILE A 233 28.33 5.21 -14.70
N ILE A 234 28.28 6.17 -13.77
CA ILE A 234 28.94 6.07 -12.46
C ILE A 234 28.43 4.86 -11.67
N VAL A 235 27.16 4.52 -11.82
CA VAL A 235 26.53 3.38 -11.13
C VAL A 235 26.73 2.08 -11.92
N LEU A 236 26.64 2.13 -13.24
CA LEU A 236 26.72 0.97 -14.13
C LEU A 236 28.15 0.44 -14.26
N ALA A 237 29.15 1.32 -14.36
CA ALA A 237 30.54 0.90 -14.57
C ALA A 237 31.07 0.01 -13.42
N PRO A 238 30.85 0.33 -12.14
CA PRO A 238 31.14 -0.60 -11.03
C PRO A 238 30.32 -1.88 -11.09
N ALA A 239 29.03 -1.80 -11.46
CA ALA A 239 28.16 -2.97 -11.55
C ALA A 239 28.63 -3.99 -12.60
N ILE A 240 29.20 -3.52 -13.71
CA ILE A 240 29.79 -4.36 -14.75
C ILE A 240 31.21 -4.82 -14.38
N ALA A 241 32.05 -3.91 -13.86
CA ALA A 241 33.48 -4.18 -13.67
C ALA A 241 33.80 -4.96 -12.38
N ARG A 242 32.95 -4.84 -11.35
CA ARG A 242 33.12 -5.49 -10.03
C ARG A 242 31.79 -6.02 -9.50
N PRO A 243 31.22 -7.09 -10.11
CA PRO A 243 30.03 -7.75 -9.58
C PRO A 243 30.23 -8.18 -8.11
N ASP A 244 31.44 -8.62 -7.76
CA ASP A 244 31.85 -9.09 -6.44
C ASP A 244 31.69 -8.06 -5.29
N TRP A 245 31.58 -6.76 -5.60
CA TRP A 245 31.43 -5.69 -4.59
C TRP A 245 29.99 -5.53 -4.08
N GLY A 246 29.24 -6.64 -4.07
CA GLY A 246 27.81 -6.64 -3.81
C GLY A 246 27.00 -6.11 -4.98
N TRP A 247 27.52 -6.09 -6.21
CA TRP A 247 26.80 -5.74 -7.44
C TRP A 247 26.55 -6.97 -8.34
N GLU A 248 26.66 -8.18 -7.78
CA GLU A 248 26.34 -9.44 -8.46
C GLU A 248 24.84 -9.49 -8.75
N ILE A 249 24.52 -9.63 -10.05
CA ILE A 249 23.19 -9.41 -10.62
C ILE A 249 22.65 -10.62 -11.39
N GLU A 250 23.39 -11.74 -11.46
CA GLU A 250 22.90 -12.92 -12.19
C GLU A 250 21.62 -13.56 -11.61
N SER A 251 21.11 -13.07 -10.49
CA SER A 251 19.68 -13.17 -10.16
C SER A 251 19.38 -12.25 -8.99
N TRP A 252 19.14 -10.96 -9.26
CA TRP A 252 18.59 -10.05 -8.26
C TRP A 252 17.12 -10.43 -7.98
N ASN A 253 16.94 -11.50 -7.22
CA ASN A 253 15.70 -11.82 -6.57
C ASN A 253 15.71 -11.04 -5.26
N THR A 254 14.93 -9.97 -5.17
CA THR A 254 14.73 -9.33 -3.88
C THR A 254 14.09 -10.36 -2.96
N LEU A 255 14.83 -10.89 -2.00
CA LEU A 255 14.56 -10.85 -0.57
C LEU A 255 15.65 -11.57 0.26
N VAL A 256 15.66 -11.25 1.56
CA VAL A 256 16.60 -11.66 2.61
C VAL A 256 16.23 -13.06 3.15
N SER A 257 17.26 -13.90 3.35
CA SER A 257 17.24 -15.30 3.81
C SER A 257 17.44 -16.31 2.67
N ASN A 258 18.71 -16.47 2.23
CA ASN A 258 19.12 -17.68 1.51
C ASN A 258 19.36 -18.76 2.55
N LYS A 259 18.43 -19.70 2.70
CA LYS A 259 18.81 -21.06 3.07
C LYS A 259 18.83 -21.86 1.79
N ASN A 260 20.01 -21.99 1.18
CA ASN A 260 20.21 -23.09 0.25
C ASN A 260 19.91 -24.37 1.04
N LEU A 261 18.93 -25.17 0.60
CA LEU A 261 18.80 -26.57 1.06
C LEU A 261 20.11 -27.36 0.84
N TRP A 262 21.04 -26.79 0.09
CA TRP A 262 22.34 -27.30 -0.32
C TRP A 262 23.43 -26.32 0.11
N SER A 263 23.42 -25.89 1.38
CA SER A 263 24.45 -24.97 1.89
C SER A 263 25.87 -25.56 1.76
N SER A 264 26.87 -24.69 1.85
CA SER A 264 28.32 -24.92 1.78
C SER A 264 28.92 -25.95 2.76
N ALA A 265 28.09 -26.75 3.44
CA ALA A 265 28.52 -27.94 4.18
C ALA A 265 28.93 -29.09 3.23
N VAL A 266 28.48 -29.08 1.97
CA VAL A 266 29.02 -29.95 0.93
C VAL A 266 30.31 -29.30 0.44
N GLY A 267 31.39 -29.55 1.17
CA GLY A 267 32.72 -29.13 0.77
C GLY A 267 33.07 -29.62 -0.63
N ASP A 268 33.95 -28.87 -1.30
CA ASP A 268 34.59 -29.26 -2.54
C ASP A 268 34.94 -30.76 -2.51
N ASN A 269 34.31 -31.55 -3.40
CA ASN A 269 34.52 -32.98 -3.70
C ASN A 269 33.44 -34.03 -3.29
N VAL A 270 32.16 -33.69 -3.10
CA VAL A 270 31.12 -34.75 -3.04
C VAL A 270 30.48 -34.96 -4.42
N LYS A 271 30.93 -35.99 -5.15
CA LYS A 271 30.26 -36.47 -6.37
C LYS A 271 28.98 -37.22 -5.99
N LEU A 272 27.87 -36.50 -5.86
CA LEU A 272 26.54 -37.09 -5.69
C LEU A 272 26.13 -37.80 -6.99
N LYS A 273 26.01 -39.14 -6.97
CA LYS A 273 25.65 -39.94 -8.15
C LYS A 273 24.15 -40.16 -8.29
N THR A 274 23.43 -40.25 -7.17
CA THR A 274 21.98 -40.51 -7.12
C THR A 274 21.31 -39.63 -6.06
N PHE A 275 20.00 -39.41 -6.18
CA PHE A 275 19.21 -38.66 -5.20
C PHE A 275 19.20 -39.33 -3.81
N ALA A 276 19.28 -40.66 -3.76
CA ALA A 276 19.37 -41.43 -2.52
C ALA A 276 20.70 -41.19 -1.78
N ASP A 277 21.82 -41.07 -2.52
CA ASP A 277 23.12 -40.72 -1.92
C ASP A 277 23.10 -39.35 -1.24
N PHE A 278 22.39 -38.39 -1.83
CA PHE A 278 22.23 -37.05 -1.25
C PHE A 278 21.46 -37.08 0.07
N LEU A 279 20.30 -37.74 0.10
CA LEU A 279 19.45 -37.80 1.30
C LEU A 279 20.15 -38.50 2.47
N TYR A 280 20.89 -39.57 2.17
CA TYR A 280 21.63 -40.32 3.18
C TYR A 280 22.89 -39.57 3.68
N GLN A 281 23.72 -39.04 2.79
CA GLN A 281 24.98 -38.40 3.21
C GLN A 281 24.79 -37.04 3.86
N THR A 282 23.77 -36.29 3.45
CA THR A 282 23.54 -34.92 3.96
C THR A 282 22.70 -34.91 5.23
N TYR A 283 21.76 -35.84 5.36
CA TYR A 283 20.75 -35.82 6.42
C TYR A 283 20.67 -37.11 7.24
N HIS A 284 21.52 -38.11 6.93
CA HIS A 284 21.55 -39.42 7.61
C HIS A 284 20.18 -40.11 7.67
N LEU A 285 19.31 -39.82 6.70
CA LEU A 285 18.00 -40.43 6.58
C LEU A 285 18.13 -41.76 5.84
N GLU A 286 18.01 -42.86 6.58
CA GLU A 286 17.94 -44.23 6.06
C GLU A 286 16.54 -44.53 5.49
N LEU A 287 16.12 -43.75 4.49
CA LEU A 287 14.82 -43.91 3.83
C LEU A 287 14.78 -45.13 2.89
N PHE A 288 15.93 -45.64 2.49
CA PHE A 288 16.12 -46.83 1.65
C PHE A 288 17.30 -47.64 2.21
N ALA A 289 17.18 -48.96 2.33
CA ALA A 289 18.31 -49.79 2.77
C ALA A 289 19.32 -49.92 1.62
N ARG A 290 20.61 -50.10 1.90
CA ARG A 290 21.57 -50.55 0.88
C ARG A 290 21.67 -52.06 0.92
N ASP A 291 21.63 -52.70 -0.25
CA ASP A 291 21.93 -54.12 -0.36
C ASP A 291 23.43 -54.40 -0.14
N ILE A 292 23.77 -55.69 -0.08
CA ILE A 292 25.13 -56.16 0.16
C ILE A 292 26.12 -55.81 -0.97
N THR A 293 25.65 -55.34 -2.11
CA THR A 293 26.49 -54.87 -3.23
C THR A 293 26.73 -53.36 -3.19
N GLY A 294 26.09 -52.65 -2.26
CA GLY A 294 26.15 -51.21 -2.11
C GLY A 294 25.17 -50.45 -3.01
N ALA A 295 24.29 -51.17 -3.73
CA ALA A 295 23.15 -50.59 -4.43
C ALA A 295 22.00 -50.36 -3.45
N TRP A 296 21.12 -49.41 -3.73
CA TRP A 296 19.97 -49.13 -2.89
C TRP A 296 18.89 -50.21 -3.08
N ASP A 297 18.49 -50.88 -2.01
CA ASP A 297 17.38 -51.84 -1.94
C ASP A 297 16.09 -51.10 -1.57
N PHE A 298 15.23 -50.94 -2.59
CA PHE A 298 13.97 -50.22 -2.49
C PHE A 298 12.78 -51.13 -2.12
N THR A 299 13.03 -52.43 -1.87
CA THR A 299 11.98 -53.43 -1.61
C THR A 299 11.77 -53.71 -0.12
N GLN A 300 12.69 -53.30 0.75
CA GLN A 300 12.57 -53.46 2.20
C GLN A 300 12.04 -52.21 2.91
N THR A 301 11.21 -52.48 3.91
CA THR A 301 10.10 -51.70 4.45
C THR A 301 10.44 -50.38 5.17
N GLY A 302 9.56 -49.39 4.98
CA GLY A 302 9.32 -48.30 5.92
C GLY A 302 8.07 -47.46 5.56
N ALA A 303 6.87 -47.90 5.96
CA ALA A 303 5.57 -47.21 5.84
C ALA A 303 4.99 -47.04 4.42
N ASP A 304 3.74 -47.50 4.21
CA ASP A 304 2.83 -47.36 3.06
C ASP A 304 3.12 -46.28 1.97
N TRP A 305 4.23 -46.42 1.24
CA TRP A 305 4.66 -45.44 0.24
C TRP A 305 3.76 -45.40 -0.99
N ALA A 306 3.20 -46.55 -1.37
CA ALA A 306 2.20 -46.64 -2.42
C ALA A 306 0.94 -45.84 -2.07
N GLY A 307 0.54 -45.82 -0.79
CA GLY A 307 -0.54 -44.97 -0.27
C GLY A 307 -0.20 -43.48 -0.18
N ILE A 308 1.09 -43.12 -0.09
CA ILE A 308 1.57 -41.72 0.00
C ILE A 308 1.81 -41.12 -1.40
N PHE A 309 2.65 -41.76 -2.22
CA PHE A 309 3.10 -41.23 -3.51
C PHE A 309 2.30 -41.78 -4.71
N GLY A 310 1.58 -42.89 -4.55
CA GLY A 310 0.96 -43.61 -5.67
C GLY A 310 1.97 -44.52 -6.38
N THR A 311 1.53 -45.70 -6.83
CA THR A 311 2.38 -46.72 -7.46
C THR A 311 3.03 -46.26 -8.77
N ALA A 312 2.38 -45.39 -9.54
CA ALA A 312 2.94 -44.83 -10.78
C ALA A 312 4.13 -43.90 -10.51
N THR A 313 4.04 -43.10 -9.44
CA THR A 313 5.06 -42.13 -9.03
C THR A 313 6.29 -42.82 -8.45
N ILE A 314 6.10 -43.93 -7.73
CA ILE A 314 7.23 -44.75 -7.23
C ILE A 314 8.04 -45.29 -8.41
N GLY A 315 7.40 -45.83 -9.46
CA GLY A 315 8.12 -46.31 -10.64
C GLY A 315 8.89 -45.22 -11.39
N GLN A 316 8.38 -43.97 -11.38
CA GLN A 316 9.09 -42.82 -11.94
C GLN A 316 10.26 -42.38 -11.05
N ILE A 317 10.05 -42.31 -9.74
CA ILE A 317 11.10 -41.99 -8.75
C ILE A 317 12.22 -43.05 -8.82
N GLU A 318 11.90 -44.33 -8.91
CA GLU A 318 12.88 -45.42 -9.10
C GLU A 318 13.66 -45.29 -10.41
N GLY A 319 13.01 -44.91 -11.51
CA GLY A 319 13.69 -44.62 -12.79
C GLY A 319 14.61 -43.40 -12.73
N LEU A 320 14.26 -42.39 -11.93
CA LEU A 320 14.98 -41.14 -11.77
C LEU A 320 16.09 -41.20 -10.69
N MET A 321 15.97 -42.10 -9.71
CA MET A 321 17.02 -42.40 -8.73
C MET A 321 18.14 -43.27 -9.34
N ASN A 322 17.82 -44.06 -10.36
CA ASN A 322 18.77 -44.90 -11.10
C ASN A 322 19.40 -44.19 -12.31
N SER A 323 18.83 -43.06 -12.76
CA SER A 323 19.48 -42.18 -13.72
C SER A 323 20.29 -41.11 -12.99
N GLY A 324 21.47 -40.78 -13.50
CA GLY A 324 22.40 -39.87 -12.83
C GLY A 324 21.71 -38.57 -12.43
N PHE A 325 21.71 -38.28 -11.13
CA PHE A 325 21.15 -37.04 -10.61
C PHE A 325 21.87 -35.88 -11.31
N GLY A 326 21.09 -35.07 -12.05
CA GLY A 326 21.56 -34.27 -13.16
C GLY A 326 22.86 -33.52 -12.92
N SER A 327 23.93 -33.94 -13.60
CA SER A 327 25.05 -33.05 -13.86
C SER A 327 24.61 -32.02 -14.91
N GLY A 328 24.18 -30.84 -14.44
CA GLY A 328 24.24 -29.60 -15.20
C GLY A 328 23.13 -29.30 -16.21
N ASN A 329 21.91 -29.85 -16.08
CA ASN A 329 20.79 -29.43 -16.94
C ASN A 329 19.56 -28.97 -16.16
N GLU A 330 19.46 -27.64 -15.99
CA GLU A 330 18.35 -26.92 -15.36
C GLU A 330 16.98 -27.29 -15.96
N ALA A 331 16.91 -27.51 -17.28
CA ALA A 331 15.66 -27.85 -17.96
C ALA A 331 15.13 -29.23 -17.55
N ALA A 332 16.01 -30.22 -17.41
CA ALA A 332 15.64 -31.57 -17.00
C ALA A 332 15.18 -31.61 -15.53
N MET A 333 15.81 -30.83 -14.64
CA MET A 333 15.37 -30.72 -13.25
C MET A 333 14.01 -30.00 -13.13
N LYS A 334 13.80 -28.93 -13.89
CA LYS A 334 12.50 -28.22 -13.95
C LYS A 334 11.39 -29.12 -14.46
N GLU A 335 11.63 -29.86 -15.54
CA GLU A 335 10.67 -30.78 -16.12
C GLU A 335 10.30 -31.90 -15.13
N TRP A 336 11.28 -32.47 -14.44
CA TRP A 336 11.05 -33.45 -13.37
C TRP A 336 10.19 -32.90 -12.22
N PHE A 337 10.53 -31.71 -11.70
CA PHE A 337 9.80 -31.12 -10.56
C PHE A 337 8.36 -30.70 -10.94
N ASN A 338 8.14 -30.23 -12.17
CA ASN A 338 6.81 -29.92 -12.67
C ASN A 338 5.95 -31.19 -12.84
N ASN A 339 6.57 -32.32 -13.22
CA ASN A 339 5.89 -33.59 -13.36
C ASN A 339 5.53 -34.25 -12.01
N LEU A 340 6.23 -33.89 -10.92
CA LEU A 340 5.94 -34.35 -9.55
C LEU A 340 4.59 -33.85 -9.03
N THR A 341 4.25 -32.58 -9.29
CA THR A 341 2.96 -31.99 -8.87
C THR A 341 1.75 -32.62 -9.54
N THR A 342 1.90 -33.15 -10.75
CA THR A 342 0.82 -33.79 -11.51
C THR A 342 0.65 -35.28 -11.22
N THR A 343 1.63 -35.91 -10.57
CA THR A 343 1.69 -37.37 -10.35
C THR A 343 1.48 -37.76 -8.88
N MET A 344 1.78 -36.86 -7.93
CA MET A 344 1.54 -37.10 -6.51
C MET A 344 0.05 -37.06 -6.14
N THR A 345 -0.38 -37.96 -5.25
CA THR A 345 -1.70 -37.85 -4.62
C THR A 345 -1.76 -36.62 -3.71
N GLY A 346 -2.94 -36.05 -3.46
CA GLY A 346 -3.08 -34.89 -2.55
C GLY A 346 -2.52 -35.11 -1.14
N LYS A 347 -2.38 -36.37 -0.68
CA LYS A 347 -1.69 -36.71 0.57
C LYS A 347 -0.16 -36.69 0.42
N GLY A 348 0.37 -37.19 -0.70
CA GLY A 348 1.81 -37.13 -1.03
C GLY A 348 2.31 -35.69 -1.19
N THR A 349 1.50 -34.85 -1.82
CA THR A 349 1.72 -33.40 -1.97
C THR A 349 1.81 -32.69 -0.61
N ASN A 350 1.04 -33.12 0.38
CA ASN A 350 1.10 -32.59 1.75
C ASN A 350 2.30 -33.13 2.54
N ALA A 351 2.57 -34.42 2.44
CA ALA A 351 3.68 -35.07 3.16
C ALA A 351 5.05 -34.57 2.68
N PHE A 352 5.23 -34.42 1.36
CA PHE A 352 6.46 -33.91 0.78
C PHE A 352 6.66 -32.41 1.09
N GLY A 353 5.58 -31.62 1.09
CA GLY A 353 5.64 -30.23 1.53
C GLY A 353 6.07 -30.09 3.00
N GLN A 354 5.50 -30.91 3.90
CA GLN A 354 5.88 -30.96 5.31
C GLN A 354 7.31 -31.45 5.53
N PHE A 355 7.79 -32.38 4.70
CA PHE A 355 9.18 -32.84 4.68
C PHE A 355 10.15 -31.70 4.30
N LEU A 356 9.87 -30.93 3.26
CA LEU A 356 10.73 -29.81 2.84
C LEU A 356 10.78 -28.69 3.90
N LEU A 357 9.68 -28.49 4.63
CA LEU A 357 9.60 -27.50 5.71
C LEU A 357 10.32 -27.95 6.98
N SER A 358 10.29 -29.26 7.30
CA SER A 358 11.01 -29.82 8.45
C SER A 358 12.52 -29.75 8.28
N LEU A 359 13.03 -29.88 7.04
CA LEU A 359 14.44 -29.69 6.70
C LEU A 359 14.95 -28.27 7.00
N ASN A 360 14.06 -27.27 7.07
CA ASN A 360 14.40 -25.88 7.43
C ASN A 360 14.18 -25.54 8.91
N GLY A 361 13.80 -26.52 9.74
CA GLY A 361 13.58 -26.36 11.17
C GLY A 361 12.23 -25.76 11.56
N GLN A 362 11.24 -25.78 10.67
CA GLN A 362 9.88 -25.32 10.95
C GLN A 362 8.87 -26.47 10.96
N THR A 363 7.90 -26.42 11.87
CA THR A 363 6.70 -27.27 11.89
C THR A 363 5.48 -26.39 11.62
N ILE A 364 4.72 -26.68 10.57
CA ILE A 364 3.48 -25.95 10.26
C ILE A 364 2.27 -26.77 10.70
N SER A 365 1.40 -26.16 11.50
CA SER A 365 0.08 -26.70 11.82
C SER A 365 -0.87 -26.57 10.61
N GLY A 366 -1.38 -27.70 10.11
CA GLY A 366 -2.46 -27.77 9.10
C GLY A 366 -2.10 -28.47 7.78
N ASN A 367 -3.12 -28.94 7.05
CA ASN A 367 -3.01 -29.52 5.71
C ASN A 367 -2.75 -28.42 4.66
N LYS A 368 -1.49 -28.03 4.45
CA LYS A 368 -1.08 -27.17 3.34
C LYS A 368 -0.09 -27.93 2.47
N GLY A 369 -0.45 -28.11 1.19
CA GLY A 369 0.34 -28.88 0.22
C GLY A 369 1.49 -28.10 -0.40
N ILE A 370 2.30 -28.82 -1.19
CA ILE A 370 3.37 -28.32 -2.09
C ILE A 370 2.97 -27.02 -2.81
N ASP A 371 1.70 -26.80 -3.17
CA ASP A 371 1.24 -25.58 -3.85
C ASP A 371 1.62 -24.28 -3.13
N SER A 372 1.76 -24.31 -1.81
CA SER A 372 2.23 -23.16 -1.01
C SER A 372 3.75 -22.93 -1.06
N ILE A 373 4.50 -23.91 -1.55
CA ILE A 373 5.96 -23.96 -1.59
C ILE A 373 6.49 -23.85 -3.04
N VAL A 374 5.74 -24.29 -4.07
CA VAL A 374 6.12 -24.19 -5.51
C VAL A 374 6.52 -22.76 -5.90
N ALA A 375 5.88 -21.74 -5.31
CA ALA A 375 6.21 -20.33 -5.56
C ALA A 375 7.60 -19.88 -5.03
N ASN A 376 8.31 -20.74 -4.30
CA ASN A 376 9.55 -20.43 -3.59
C ASN A 376 10.76 -21.30 -4.02
N PHE A 377 10.60 -22.16 -5.03
CA PHE A 377 11.69 -22.99 -5.57
C PHE A 377 12.28 -22.38 -6.84
N PHE A 378 13.59 -22.16 -6.84
CA PHE A 378 14.33 -21.59 -7.95
C PHE A 378 15.47 -22.52 -8.32
N PHE A 379 15.57 -22.87 -9.60
CA PHE A 379 16.73 -23.55 -10.14
C PHE A 379 17.70 -22.48 -10.61
N SER A 380 18.93 -22.53 -10.11
CA SER A 380 20.01 -21.62 -10.50
C SER A 380 21.23 -22.45 -10.88
N THR A 381 22.06 -21.89 -11.75
CA THR A 381 23.33 -22.47 -12.17
C THR A 381 24.46 -21.59 -11.66
N ASN A 382 25.51 -22.19 -11.08
CA ASN A 382 26.68 -21.41 -10.68
C ASN A 382 27.55 -21.10 -11.91
N GLY A 383 28.59 -20.27 -11.73
CA GLY A 383 29.55 -19.91 -12.80
C GLY A 383 30.29 -21.10 -13.43
N ASN A 384 30.15 -22.30 -12.88
CA ASN A 384 30.71 -23.55 -13.41
C ASN A 384 29.67 -24.43 -14.15
N GLY A 385 28.41 -23.97 -14.28
CA GLY A 385 27.33 -24.70 -14.96
C GLY A 385 26.64 -25.76 -14.10
N GLU A 386 26.87 -25.78 -12.79
CA GLU A 386 26.24 -26.73 -11.87
C GLU A 386 24.88 -26.20 -11.43
N ALA A 387 23.83 -26.99 -11.66
CA ALA A 387 22.46 -26.63 -11.29
C ALA A 387 22.16 -26.99 -9.83
N PHE A 388 21.60 -26.04 -9.07
CA PHE A 388 21.19 -26.22 -7.69
C PHE A 388 19.76 -25.72 -7.46
N LEU A 389 19.07 -26.39 -6.52
CA LEU A 389 17.70 -26.06 -6.11
C LEU A 389 17.74 -25.12 -4.90
N THR A 390 17.44 -23.86 -5.12
CA THR A 390 17.32 -22.86 -4.06
C THR A 390 15.88 -22.82 -3.55
N VAL A 391 15.70 -23.05 -2.25
CA VAL A 391 14.45 -22.71 -1.56
C VAL A 391 14.65 -21.37 -0.93
N ALA A 392 13.96 -20.37 -1.45
CA ALA A 392 14.00 -19.06 -0.85
C ALA A 392 12.73 -18.82 -0.10
N GLU A 393 12.87 -18.46 1.17
CA GLU A 393 11.76 -18.08 2.03
C GLU A 393 11.08 -16.80 1.53
N ARG A 394 11.65 -16.10 0.56
CA ARG A 394 11.24 -14.78 0.09
C ARG A 394 11.78 -14.57 -1.33
N TYR A 395 10.96 -14.46 -2.38
CA TYR A 395 11.40 -13.84 -3.65
C TYR A 395 10.28 -13.11 -4.42
N ALA A 396 10.63 -11.92 -4.91
CA ALA A 396 10.20 -11.41 -6.21
C ALA A 396 11.46 -11.32 -7.09
N THR A 397 11.45 -11.96 -8.26
CA THR A 397 12.50 -11.78 -9.27
C THR A 397 12.41 -10.35 -9.80
N VAL A 398 13.46 -9.56 -9.62
CA VAL A 398 13.59 -8.24 -10.24
C VAL A 398 14.56 -8.42 -11.40
N PRO A 399 14.09 -8.51 -12.66
CA PRO A 399 14.94 -8.80 -13.81
C PRO A 399 15.69 -7.53 -14.26
N ILE A 400 16.46 -6.93 -13.36
CA ILE A 400 17.41 -5.88 -13.72
C ILE A 400 18.73 -6.60 -14.01
N GLY A 401 19.05 -6.86 -15.28
CA GLY A 401 20.36 -7.42 -15.67
C GLY A 401 21.51 -6.45 -15.37
N SER A 402 22.74 -6.97 -15.21
CA SER A 402 23.93 -6.17 -14.84
C SER A 402 24.24 -5.06 -15.82
N SER A 403 23.94 -5.30 -17.10
CA SER A 403 24.07 -4.34 -18.19
C SER A 403 23.03 -3.21 -18.17
N ALA A 404 22.00 -3.30 -17.32
CA ALA A 404 20.93 -2.31 -17.19
C ALA A 404 20.86 -1.66 -15.79
N PHE A 405 21.88 -1.85 -14.94
CA PHE A 405 21.90 -1.34 -13.56
C PHE A 405 22.33 0.13 -13.49
N GLY A 406 21.38 1.06 -13.72
CA GLY A 406 21.60 2.51 -13.59
C GLY A 406 21.24 3.10 -12.22
N ILE A 407 21.24 4.43 -12.13
CA ILE A 407 20.92 5.15 -10.89
C ILE A 407 19.49 4.87 -10.41
N GLY A 408 18.53 4.68 -11.31
CA GLY A 408 17.17 4.29 -10.94
C GLY A 408 17.12 2.94 -10.24
N ALA A 409 17.87 1.96 -10.75
CA ALA A 409 18.02 0.64 -10.13
C ALA A 409 18.78 0.70 -8.80
N ALA A 410 19.81 1.54 -8.69
CA ALA A 410 20.51 1.75 -7.43
C ALA A 410 19.63 2.38 -6.36
N ILE A 411 18.85 3.40 -6.71
CA ILE A 411 17.89 4.05 -5.80
C ILE A 411 16.83 3.04 -5.38
N TYR A 412 16.23 2.34 -6.34
CA TYR A 412 15.27 1.28 -6.05
C TYR A 412 15.88 0.24 -5.13
N ARG A 413 17.06 -0.30 -5.44
CA ARG A 413 17.76 -1.23 -4.56
C ARG A 413 17.95 -0.68 -3.15
N PHE A 414 18.51 0.53 -3.02
CA PHE A 414 18.79 1.13 -1.72
C PHE A 414 17.52 1.31 -0.89
N PHE A 415 16.51 1.97 -1.46
CA PHE A 415 15.27 2.24 -0.74
C PHE A 415 14.41 0.99 -0.61
N THR A 416 14.17 0.23 -1.66
CA THR A 416 13.35 -0.96 -1.61
C THR A 416 13.95 -2.04 -0.70
N SER A 417 15.25 -2.37 -0.76
CA SER A 417 15.81 -3.42 0.11
C SER A 417 15.80 -3.02 1.60
N TRP A 418 16.24 -1.81 1.93
CA TRP A 418 16.27 -1.33 3.31
C TRP A 418 14.87 -1.09 3.86
N PHE A 419 14.02 -0.44 3.07
CA PHE A 419 12.70 0.01 3.49
C PHE A 419 11.67 -1.13 3.45
N ILE A 420 11.74 -2.08 2.50
CA ILE A 420 10.91 -3.30 2.57
C ILE A 420 11.31 -4.11 3.81
N GLY A 421 12.61 -4.37 4.03
CA GLY A 421 13.02 -5.13 5.22
C GLY A 421 12.54 -4.49 6.53
N PHE A 422 12.58 -3.17 6.61
CA PHE A 422 12.04 -2.43 7.75
C PHE A 422 10.50 -2.41 7.80
N ALA A 423 9.82 -2.21 6.67
CA ALA A 423 8.37 -2.04 6.62
C ALA A 423 7.56 -3.35 6.58
N THR A 424 8.14 -4.47 6.11
CA THR A 424 7.52 -5.80 6.14
C THR A 424 7.97 -6.62 7.35
N GLY A 425 9.12 -6.31 7.96
CA GLY A 425 9.54 -6.87 9.25
C GLY A 425 8.96 -6.11 10.46
N ASN A 426 9.69 -6.14 11.59
CA ASN A 426 9.23 -5.56 12.87
C ASN A 426 9.08 -4.02 12.87
N GLY A 427 9.59 -3.31 11.86
CA GLY A 427 9.55 -1.84 11.79
C GLY A 427 8.28 -1.24 11.18
N GLY A 428 7.51 -2.02 10.41
CA GLY A 428 6.31 -1.56 9.71
C GLY A 428 5.26 -0.98 10.65
N LEU A 429 5.05 -1.64 11.79
CA LEU A 429 4.11 -1.17 12.81
C LEU A 429 4.53 0.19 13.39
N GLY A 430 5.82 0.38 13.65
CA GLY A 430 6.35 1.64 14.17
C GLY A 430 6.11 2.81 13.20
N LEU A 431 6.32 2.58 11.89
CA LEU A 431 6.02 3.58 10.86
C LEU A 431 4.52 3.87 10.76
N ALA A 432 3.68 2.83 10.80
CA ALA A 432 2.23 2.98 10.75
C ALA A 432 1.71 3.79 11.95
N VAL A 433 2.21 3.51 13.16
CA VAL A 433 1.89 4.27 14.37
C VAL A 433 2.34 5.73 14.24
N ALA A 434 3.57 5.97 13.76
CA ALA A 434 4.06 7.33 13.55
C ALA A 434 3.20 8.09 12.54
N TYR A 435 2.88 7.45 11.41
CA TYR A 435 2.03 8.00 10.35
C TYR A 435 0.64 8.39 10.89
N ALA A 436 -0.03 7.47 11.57
CA ALA A 436 -1.34 7.68 12.19
C ALA A 436 -1.32 8.79 13.24
N PHE A 437 -0.33 8.78 14.13
CA PHE A 437 -0.16 9.79 15.18
C PHE A 437 0.03 11.18 14.59
N PHE A 438 0.97 11.34 13.65
CA PHE A 438 1.33 12.66 13.13
C PHE A 438 0.22 13.26 12.26
N ILE A 439 -0.59 12.45 11.56
CA ILE A 439 -1.79 12.95 10.87
C ILE A 439 -2.72 13.65 11.86
N SER A 440 -3.13 12.95 12.92
CA SER A 440 -4.05 13.51 13.92
C SER A 440 -3.41 14.65 14.70
N PHE A 441 -2.12 14.56 15.01
CA PHE A 441 -1.37 15.61 15.69
C PHE A 441 -1.40 16.92 14.90
N PHE A 442 -1.09 16.91 13.60
CA PHE A 442 -1.10 18.15 12.81
C PHE A 442 -2.50 18.73 12.61
N TRP A 443 -3.48 17.87 12.38
CA TRP A 443 -4.87 18.29 12.25
C TRP A 443 -5.41 18.93 13.53
N PHE A 444 -5.00 18.46 14.70
CA PHE A 444 -5.35 19.10 15.97
C PHE A 444 -4.92 20.56 16.03
N PHE A 445 -3.81 20.92 15.39
CA PHE A 445 -3.32 22.29 15.34
C PHE A 445 -3.78 23.06 14.09
N GLY A 446 -4.74 22.52 13.34
CA GLY A 446 -5.31 23.16 12.16
C GLY A 446 -4.43 23.08 10.91
N ILE A 447 -3.38 22.24 10.95
CA ILE A 447 -2.53 21.96 9.79
C ILE A 447 -3.05 20.67 9.15
N HIS A 448 -3.19 20.63 7.83
CA HIS A 448 -3.74 19.47 7.13
C HIS A 448 -2.80 18.25 7.21
N GLY A 449 -2.92 17.46 8.28
CA GLY A 449 -1.94 16.41 8.64
C GLY A 449 -1.78 15.33 7.58
N SER A 450 -2.89 14.93 6.95
CA SER A 450 -2.88 13.94 5.85
C SER A 450 -2.01 14.37 4.68
N ASN A 451 -1.90 15.67 4.42
CA ASN A 451 -1.15 16.20 3.28
C ASN A 451 0.36 16.23 3.57
N ILE A 452 0.72 16.63 4.80
CA ILE A 452 2.14 16.66 5.20
C ILE A 452 2.67 15.24 5.34
N MET A 453 1.93 14.36 6.03
CA MET A 453 2.34 12.97 6.19
C MET A 453 2.24 12.20 4.89
N GLY A 454 1.25 12.48 4.05
CA GLY A 454 1.12 11.85 2.74
C GLY A 454 2.34 12.05 1.86
N ALA A 455 2.88 13.28 1.81
CA ALA A 455 4.10 13.58 1.04
C ALA A 455 5.34 12.78 1.48
N ILE A 456 5.37 12.31 2.73
CA ILE A 456 6.49 11.54 3.28
C ILE A 456 6.24 10.03 3.15
N PHE A 457 5.01 9.59 3.45
CA PHE A 457 4.70 8.19 3.66
C PHE A 457 3.95 7.50 2.52
N GLU A 458 3.18 8.22 1.70
CA GLU A 458 2.43 7.59 0.60
C GLU A 458 3.31 6.86 -0.42
N PRO A 459 4.50 7.36 -0.82
CA PRO A 459 5.39 6.60 -1.70
C PRO A 459 5.71 5.20 -1.16
N ILE A 460 5.87 5.09 0.16
CA ILE A 460 6.16 3.83 0.86
C ILE A 460 4.94 2.91 0.78
N TRP A 461 3.77 3.43 1.17
CA TRP A 461 2.53 2.66 1.23
C TRP A 461 2.06 2.19 -0.15
N TRP A 462 2.30 2.98 -1.19
CA TRP A 462 2.04 2.59 -2.57
C TRP A 462 3.05 1.58 -3.11
N MET A 463 4.33 1.71 -2.75
CA MET A 463 5.34 0.71 -3.10
C MET A 463 4.99 -0.65 -2.49
N ILE A 464 4.62 -0.70 -1.21
CA ILE A 464 4.17 -1.93 -0.54
C ILE A 464 2.94 -2.52 -1.26
N MET A 465 1.97 -1.67 -1.63
CA MET A 465 0.82 -2.12 -2.41
C MET A 465 1.22 -2.77 -3.74
N GLY A 466 2.10 -2.13 -4.50
CA GLY A 466 2.58 -2.67 -5.79
C GLY A 466 3.30 -4.02 -5.63
N VAL A 467 4.09 -4.18 -4.57
CA VAL A 467 4.75 -5.45 -4.23
C VAL A 467 3.72 -6.52 -3.88
N ASN A 468 2.75 -6.21 -3.01
CA ASN A 468 1.69 -7.14 -2.64
C ASN A 468 0.89 -7.60 -3.88
N THR A 469 0.48 -6.66 -4.74
CA THR A 469 -0.22 -6.99 -5.99
C THR A 469 0.62 -7.93 -6.85
N ALA A 470 1.89 -7.61 -7.09
CA ALA A 470 2.77 -8.43 -7.93
C ALA A 470 2.95 -9.86 -7.38
N LEU A 471 3.21 -10.01 -6.08
CA LEU A 471 3.42 -11.31 -5.44
C LEU A 471 2.14 -12.16 -5.43
N ILE A 472 0.98 -11.55 -5.16
CA ILE A 472 -0.29 -12.26 -5.16
C ILE A 472 -0.69 -12.65 -6.59
N SER A 473 -0.44 -11.77 -7.57
CA SER A 473 -0.65 -12.09 -9.00
C SER A 473 0.27 -13.22 -9.51
N SER A 474 1.45 -13.44 -8.90
CA SER A 474 2.31 -14.58 -9.22
C SER A 474 1.91 -15.88 -8.48
N GLY A 475 0.78 -15.90 -7.78
CA GLY A 475 0.23 -17.09 -7.12
C GLY A 475 0.43 -17.17 -5.61
N LEU A 476 1.01 -16.14 -4.97
CA LEU A 476 1.21 -16.15 -3.51
C LEU A 476 -0.13 -15.97 -2.77
N PRO A 477 -0.42 -16.74 -1.69
CA PRO A 477 -1.68 -16.57 -0.96
C PRO A 477 -1.73 -15.25 -0.18
N ALA A 478 -2.80 -14.47 -0.37
CA ALA A 478 -2.96 -13.14 0.24
C ALA A 478 -3.17 -13.14 1.78
N ARG A 479 -3.65 -14.25 2.36
CA ARG A 479 -3.95 -14.38 3.80
C ARG A 479 -2.76 -14.76 4.65
N THR A 480 -1.93 -15.64 4.10
CA THR A 480 -0.90 -16.30 4.86
C THR A 480 0.40 -15.59 4.53
N ASN A 481 0.74 -14.59 5.34
CA ASN A 481 2.06 -13.97 5.30
C ASN A 481 3.10 -14.94 5.89
N LEU A 482 3.21 -16.13 5.30
CA LEU A 482 3.94 -17.28 5.84
C LEU A 482 5.40 -16.97 6.13
N ASN A 483 5.97 -15.93 5.52
CA ASN A 483 7.39 -15.59 5.58
C ASN A 483 7.69 -14.07 5.69
N ASP A 484 6.74 -13.22 6.10
CA ASP A 484 6.83 -11.73 6.08
C ASP A 484 7.20 -11.12 4.70
N GLN A 485 6.79 -11.79 3.61
CA GLN A 485 7.01 -11.31 2.24
C GLN A 485 6.03 -10.18 1.87
N LEU A 486 4.82 -10.22 2.42
CA LEU A 486 3.76 -9.26 2.14
C LEU A 486 3.79 -8.16 3.19
N GLY A 487 3.70 -6.90 2.74
CA GLY A 487 3.59 -5.77 3.66
C GLY A 487 2.16 -5.58 4.11
N ILE A 488 1.93 -5.50 5.43
CA ILE A 488 0.59 -5.30 5.99
C ILE A 488 0.06 -3.89 5.64
N PHE A 489 0.93 -2.89 5.67
CA PHE A 489 0.58 -1.47 5.59
C PHE A 489 0.62 -0.91 4.16
N GLY A 490 -0.31 -1.34 3.32
CA GLY A 490 -0.57 -0.66 2.04
C GLY A 490 -1.42 0.61 2.22
N LYS A 491 -1.43 1.54 1.25
CA LYS A 491 -2.22 2.79 1.37
C LYS A 491 -3.72 2.53 1.69
N PRO A 492 -4.41 1.60 1.02
CA PRO A 492 -5.81 1.27 1.32
C PRO A 492 -6.03 0.74 2.75
N PHE A 493 -5.04 0.11 3.40
CA PHE A 493 -5.18 -0.39 4.77
C PHE A 493 -5.55 0.74 5.74
N PHE A 494 -4.90 1.89 5.61
CA PHE A 494 -5.19 3.06 6.42
C PHE A 494 -6.57 3.64 6.10
N ASP A 495 -6.98 3.59 4.85
CA ASP A 495 -8.27 4.16 4.42
C ASP A 495 -9.46 3.32 4.92
N ILE A 496 -9.33 1.99 4.97
CA ILE A 496 -10.43 1.09 5.37
C ILE A 496 -10.51 0.86 6.89
N TYR A 497 -9.38 0.88 7.61
CA TYR A 497 -9.36 0.58 9.04
C TYR A 497 -9.08 1.79 9.93
N MET A 498 -8.28 2.77 9.50
CA MET A 498 -7.86 3.90 10.34
C MET A 498 -8.70 5.16 10.10
N ASN A 499 -8.88 5.55 8.85
CA ASN A 499 -9.51 6.81 8.45
C ASN A 499 -11.03 6.71 8.28
N ILE A 500 -11.72 6.06 9.21
CA ILE A 500 -13.18 5.85 9.14
C ILE A 500 -13.93 7.16 9.34
N GLY A 501 -14.47 7.76 8.27
CA GLY A 501 -14.99 9.12 8.31
C GLY A 501 -13.97 10.21 8.05
N GLY A 502 -12.74 9.82 7.71
CA GLY A 502 -11.58 10.68 7.54
C GLY A 502 -10.65 10.69 8.76
N SER A 503 -9.89 11.76 8.94
CA SER A 503 -8.90 11.86 10.04
C SER A 503 -9.55 11.86 11.42
N GLY A 504 -8.99 11.07 12.35
CA GLY A 504 -9.52 10.94 13.71
C GLY A 504 -10.65 9.92 13.86
N ALA A 505 -10.95 9.13 12.82
CA ALA A 505 -12.06 8.18 12.78
C ALA A 505 -13.39 8.85 13.22
N THR A 506 -13.71 9.97 12.58
CA THR A 506 -14.77 10.91 12.99
C THR A 506 -16.18 10.46 12.62
N LEU A 507 -16.36 9.38 11.85
CA LEU A 507 -17.71 8.91 11.53
C LEU A 507 -18.50 8.53 12.78
N GLY A 508 -17.85 7.87 13.74
CA GLY A 508 -18.41 7.55 15.04
C GLY A 508 -18.81 8.82 15.82
N LEU A 509 -17.99 9.85 15.78
CA LEU A 509 -18.29 11.17 16.37
C LEU A 509 -19.59 11.75 15.77
N LEU A 510 -19.71 11.78 14.44
CA LEU A 510 -20.87 12.35 13.76
C LEU A 510 -22.17 11.64 14.13
N ILE A 511 -22.16 10.31 14.13
CA ILE A 511 -23.33 9.49 14.48
C ILE A 511 -23.68 9.68 15.96
N MET A 512 -22.70 9.59 16.85
CA MET A 512 -22.96 9.66 18.30
C MET A 512 -23.31 11.06 18.78
N VAL A 513 -22.90 12.12 18.08
CA VAL A 513 -23.38 13.49 18.38
C VAL A 513 -24.87 13.61 18.10
N LEU A 514 -25.37 13.05 16.99
CA LEU A 514 -26.80 13.07 16.68
C LEU A 514 -27.63 12.35 17.76
N VAL A 515 -27.12 11.23 18.27
CA VAL A 515 -27.77 10.38 19.27
C VAL A 515 -27.65 10.96 20.68
N LEU A 516 -26.43 11.22 21.17
CA LEU A 516 -26.15 11.51 22.59
C LEU A 516 -25.99 12.98 22.91
N SER A 517 -25.62 13.82 21.95
CA SER A 517 -25.32 15.22 22.24
C SER A 517 -26.56 15.99 22.68
N LYS A 518 -26.37 16.99 23.54
CA LYS A 518 -27.43 17.94 23.91
C LYS A 518 -27.24 19.28 23.21
N ARG A 519 -26.06 19.55 22.63
CA ARG A 519 -25.75 20.77 21.86
C ARG A 519 -26.46 20.74 20.51
N ARG A 520 -27.35 21.70 20.27
CA ARG A 520 -28.11 21.83 19.01
C ARG A 520 -27.20 22.15 17.83
N GLU A 521 -26.26 23.08 18.02
CA GLU A 521 -25.30 23.50 16.99
C GLU A 521 -24.51 22.31 16.42
N LEU A 522 -23.95 21.45 17.28
CA LEU A 522 -23.15 20.30 16.84
C LEU A 522 -24.01 19.25 16.14
N LYS A 523 -25.30 19.11 16.52
CA LYS A 523 -26.23 18.24 15.81
C LYS A 523 -26.51 18.73 14.40
N GLU A 524 -26.64 20.04 14.20
CA GLU A 524 -26.82 20.59 12.85
C GLU A 524 -25.55 20.38 12.02
N VAL A 525 -24.37 20.71 12.56
CA VAL A 525 -23.09 20.42 11.90
C VAL A 525 -22.97 18.94 11.53
N SER A 526 -23.30 18.02 12.43
CA SER A 526 -23.28 16.59 12.15
C SER A 526 -24.21 16.18 11.01
N LYS A 527 -25.43 16.73 10.91
CA LYS A 527 -26.34 16.43 9.80
C LYS A 527 -25.76 16.85 8.45
N TYR A 528 -25.09 18.00 8.41
CA TYR A 528 -24.44 18.50 7.20
C TYR A 528 -23.17 17.72 6.84
N ALA A 529 -22.39 17.32 7.84
CA ALA A 529 -21.12 16.64 7.62
C ALA A 529 -21.25 15.12 7.39
N LEU A 530 -22.30 14.47 7.91
CA LEU A 530 -22.45 13.01 7.83
C LEU A 530 -22.41 12.44 6.40
N PRO A 531 -23.09 13.02 5.39
CA PRO A 531 -22.98 12.51 4.02
C PRO A 531 -21.55 12.52 3.51
N ALA A 532 -20.79 13.59 3.77
CA ALA A 532 -19.37 13.69 3.39
C ALA A 532 -18.51 12.67 4.18
N GLY A 533 -18.78 12.51 5.47
CA GLY A 533 -18.11 11.54 6.33
C GLY A 533 -18.31 10.09 5.88
N CYS A 534 -19.46 9.72 5.31
CA CYS A 534 -19.66 8.37 4.74
C CYS A 534 -18.68 8.05 3.59
N PHE A 535 -18.15 9.08 2.93
CA PHE A 535 -17.11 8.99 1.89
C PHE A 535 -15.74 9.43 2.41
N ASN A 536 -15.53 9.36 3.73
CA ASN A 536 -14.28 9.72 4.42
C ASN A 536 -13.81 11.18 4.24
N ILE A 537 -14.70 12.08 3.82
CA ILE A 537 -14.42 13.51 3.66
C ILE A 537 -14.68 14.22 5.00
N ASN A 538 -13.67 14.91 5.54
CA ASN A 538 -13.64 15.29 6.96
C ASN A 538 -13.62 16.80 7.20
N GLU A 539 -13.40 17.63 6.18
CA GLU A 539 -13.30 19.08 6.29
C GLU A 539 -14.56 19.70 6.94
N PRO A 540 -15.80 19.29 6.61
CA PRO A 540 -16.99 19.78 7.29
C PRO A 540 -16.99 19.46 8.79
N VAL A 541 -16.33 18.38 9.22
CA VAL A 541 -16.20 18.00 10.63
C VAL A 541 -15.12 18.81 11.31
N ILE A 542 -13.92 18.85 10.73
CA ILE A 542 -12.75 19.52 11.35
C ILE A 542 -13.00 21.00 11.55
N PHE A 543 -13.63 21.66 10.58
CA PHE A 543 -13.91 23.10 10.66
C PHE A 543 -15.28 23.40 11.28
N GLY A 544 -16.23 22.44 11.23
CA GLY A 544 -17.55 22.62 11.82
C GLY A 544 -17.60 22.32 13.32
N PHE A 545 -16.75 21.40 13.80
CA PHE A 545 -16.56 21.16 15.23
C PHE A 545 -15.40 21.98 15.77
N PRO A 546 -15.41 22.34 17.06
CA PRO A 546 -14.26 22.95 17.69
C PRO A 546 -13.23 21.86 18.04
N ILE A 547 -12.75 21.09 17.05
CA ILE A 547 -11.72 20.05 17.23
C ILE A 547 -10.33 20.69 17.31
N VAL A 548 -10.07 21.65 16.43
CA VAL A 548 -8.79 22.37 16.34
C VAL A 548 -8.53 23.11 17.66
N LEU A 549 -7.35 22.85 18.24
CA LEU A 549 -6.87 23.44 19.50
C LEU A 549 -7.76 23.20 20.73
N ASN A 550 -8.68 22.23 20.69
CA ASN A 550 -9.53 21.90 21.82
C ASN A 550 -9.03 20.68 22.59
N PRO A 551 -8.46 20.84 23.80
CA PRO A 551 -7.88 19.75 24.57
C PRO A 551 -8.85 18.60 24.85
N THR A 552 -10.16 18.86 24.90
CA THR A 552 -11.19 17.83 25.10
C THR A 552 -11.23 16.83 23.95
N TYR A 553 -10.98 17.26 22.72
CA TYR A 553 -11.00 16.39 21.55
C TYR A 553 -9.61 15.84 21.17
N PHE A 554 -8.52 16.32 21.77
CA PHE A 554 -7.17 15.87 21.44
C PHE A 554 -6.98 14.36 21.60
N ALA A 555 -7.36 13.83 22.76
CA ALA A 555 -7.21 12.41 23.09
C ALA A 555 -8.00 11.49 22.15
N PRO A 556 -9.33 11.65 21.94
CA PRO A 556 -10.07 10.77 21.05
C PRO A 556 -9.61 10.92 19.59
N PHE A 557 -9.23 12.12 19.16
CA PHE A 557 -8.80 12.36 17.79
C PHE A 557 -7.48 11.66 17.43
N ILE A 558 -6.64 11.36 18.42
CA ILE A 558 -5.40 10.58 18.24
C ILE A 558 -5.65 9.09 18.51
N LEU A 559 -6.28 8.74 19.63
CA LEU A 559 -6.43 7.34 20.05
C LEU A 559 -7.36 6.55 19.16
N SER A 560 -8.44 7.18 18.67
CA SER A 560 -9.47 6.51 17.87
C SER A 560 -8.91 5.89 16.57
N PRO A 561 -8.21 6.63 15.70
CA PRO A 561 -7.59 6.04 14.51
C PRO A 561 -6.43 5.09 14.84
N LEU A 562 -5.65 5.38 15.89
CA LEU A 562 -4.54 4.50 16.30
C LEU A 562 -5.02 3.10 16.72
N LEU A 563 -6.06 3.04 17.56
CA LEU A 563 -6.62 1.75 18.01
C LEU A 563 -7.26 1.00 16.84
N ALA A 564 -7.97 1.70 15.95
CA ALA A 564 -8.56 1.10 14.77
C ALA A 564 -7.49 0.53 13.81
N MET A 565 -6.39 1.26 13.61
CA MET A 565 -5.21 0.78 12.86
C MET A 565 -4.58 -0.45 13.52
N LEU A 566 -4.42 -0.46 14.85
CA LEU A 566 -3.86 -1.60 15.58
C LEU A 566 -4.74 -2.86 15.47
N ILE A 567 -6.06 -2.71 15.50
CA ILE A 567 -7.00 -3.82 15.30
C ILE A 567 -6.86 -4.39 13.89
N GLY A 568 -6.83 -3.53 12.87
CA GLY A 568 -6.57 -3.96 11.49
C GLY A 568 -5.24 -4.70 11.37
N TRP A 569 -4.19 -4.20 12.03
CA TRP A 569 -2.86 -4.82 12.02
C TRP A 569 -2.88 -6.18 12.72
N LEU A 570 -3.54 -6.32 13.87
CA LEU A 570 -3.68 -7.60 14.57
C LEU A 570 -4.38 -8.63 13.69
N ALA A 571 -5.48 -8.23 13.04
CA ALA A 571 -6.28 -9.12 12.21
C ALA A 571 -5.55 -9.57 10.93
N THR A 572 -4.82 -8.66 10.27
CA THR A 572 -4.12 -8.96 9.01
C THR A 572 -2.73 -9.55 9.24
N GLY A 573 -2.01 -9.07 10.25
CA GLY A 573 -0.65 -9.47 10.58
C GLY A 573 -0.62 -10.71 11.47
N PRO A 574 -0.42 -10.59 12.80
CA PRO A 574 -0.20 -11.74 13.68
C PRO A 574 -1.30 -12.81 13.67
N MET A 575 -2.56 -12.45 13.44
CA MET A 575 -3.68 -13.40 13.53
C MET A 575 -4.07 -14.01 12.17
N HIS A 576 -3.61 -13.45 11.05
CA HIS A 576 -3.94 -13.91 9.69
C HIS A 576 -5.43 -14.18 9.44
N ILE A 577 -6.31 -13.38 10.04
CA ILE A 577 -7.78 -13.49 9.91
C ILE A 577 -8.23 -12.95 8.55
N VAL A 578 -7.57 -11.88 8.08
CA VAL A 578 -7.91 -11.17 6.84
C VAL A 578 -6.69 -11.08 5.94
N ASN A 579 -6.93 -11.15 4.63
CA ASN A 579 -5.91 -10.87 3.62
C ASN A 579 -5.23 -9.52 3.81
N VAL A 580 -3.98 -9.41 3.36
CA VAL A 580 -3.34 -8.10 3.16
C VAL A 580 -4.08 -7.28 2.11
N VAL A 581 -3.87 -5.97 2.11
CA VAL A 581 -4.36 -5.12 1.02
C VAL A 581 -3.49 -5.30 -0.22
N TYR A 582 -4.10 -5.55 -1.36
CA TYR A 582 -3.41 -5.74 -2.65
C TYR A 582 -4.19 -5.26 -3.87
N VAL A 583 -5.44 -4.83 -3.67
CA VAL A 583 -6.24 -4.14 -4.69
C VAL A 583 -6.31 -2.65 -4.33
N THR A 584 -6.09 -1.81 -5.33
CA THR A 584 -6.16 -0.35 -5.13
C THR A 584 -7.60 0.11 -5.10
N VAL A 585 -7.97 0.84 -4.03
CA VAL A 585 -9.31 1.39 -3.84
C VAL A 585 -9.22 2.88 -3.51
N PRO A 586 -10.06 3.75 -4.10
CA PRO A 586 -10.17 5.15 -3.72
C PRO A 586 -10.42 5.35 -2.22
N TRP A 587 -9.70 6.27 -1.57
CA TRP A 587 -9.90 6.59 -0.15
C TRP A 587 -11.31 7.14 0.15
N THR A 588 -12.01 7.67 -0.85
CA THR A 588 -13.40 8.14 -0.74
C THR A 588 -14.43 7.01 -0.78
N THR A 589 -14.00 5.77 -1.04
CA THR A 589 -14.90 4.61 -1.02
C THR A 589 -15.43 4.41 0.40
N PRO A 590 -16.75 4.21 0.59
CA PRO A 590 -17.28 3.89 1.90
C PRO A 590 -16.53 2.71 2.53
N TRP A 591 -16.02 2.90 3.75
CA TRP A 591 -15.00 2.04 4.36
C TRP A 591 -15.38 0.55 4.40
N ILE A 592 -16.66 0.22 4.59
CA ILE A 592 -17.16 -1.17 4.58
C ILE A 592 -16.96 -1.81 3.20
N ILE A 593 -17.37 -1.12 2.14
CA ILE A 593 -17.21 -1.59 0.76
C ILE A 593 -15.72 -1.65 0.43
N GLY A 594 -14.98 -0.59 0.78
CA GLY A 594 -13.53 -0.53 0.56
C GLY A 594 -12.78 -1.69 1.21
N SER A 595 -13.21 -2.14 2.40
CA SER A 595 -12.54 -3.22 3.13
C SER A 595 -12.51 -4.55 2.37
N VAL A 596 -13.63 -4.94 1.74
CA VAL A 596 -13.70 -6.16 0.93
C VAL A 596 -12.93 -5.98 -0.35
N LEU A 597 -13.05 -4.82 -0.99
CA LEU A 597 -12.45 -4.62 -2.30
C LEU A 597 -10.93 -4.58 -2.23
N ALA A 598 -10.36 -3.93 -1.22
CA ALA A 598 -8.92 -3.79 -1.07
C ALA A 598 -8.21 -5.11 -0.70
N THR A 599 -8.93 -6.00 0.01
CA THR A 599 -8.40 -7.27 0.55
C THR A 599 -8.90 -8.50 -0.22
N VAL A 600 -9.96 -8.35 -1.03
CA VAL A 600 -10.67 -9.44 -1.71
C VAL A 600 -11.13 -10.50 -0.70
N ASP A 601 -11.51 -10.04 0.50
CA ASP A 601 -11.84 -10.91 1.64
C ASP A 601 -13.10 -10.39 2.34
N PRO A 602 -14.23 -11.14 2.32
CA PRO A 602 -15.44 -10.77 3.05
C PRO A 602 -15.22 -10.62 4.56
N MET A 603 -14.24 -11.32 5.14
CA MET A 603 -13.91 -11.22 6.57
C MET A 603 -13.43 -9.81 6.94
N ALA A 604 -12.93 -9.04 5.98
CA ALA A 604 -12.53 -7.66 6.18
C ALA A 604 -13.67 -6.75 6.65
N ILE A 605 -14.93 -7.06 6.29
CA ILE A 605 -16.11 -6.32 6.76
C ILE A 605 -16.20 -6.38 8.28
N LEU A 606 -16.04 -7.57 8.86
CA LEU A 606 -16.17 -7.77 10.29
C LEU A 606 -15.10 -6.96 11.04
N ILE A 607 -13.86 -6.98 10.54
CA ILE A 607 -12.77 -6.19 11.12
C ILE A 607 -13.04 -4.69 10.98
N ALA A 608 -13.49 -4.22 9.82
CA ALA A 608 -13.85 -2.82 9.60
C ALA A 608 -14.97 -2.34 10.54
N LEU A 609 -15.97 -3.20 10.81
CA LEU A 609 -17.02 -2.93 11.78
C LEU A 609 -16.49 -2.88 13.21
N ILE A 610 -15.59 -3.80 13.60
CA ILE A 610 -14.94 -3.77 14.93
C ILE A 610 -14.15 -2.47 15.08
N CYS A 611 -13.36 -2.09 14.08
CA CYS A 611 -12.62 -0.81 14.06
C CYS A 611 -13.57 0.38 14.24
N PHE A 612 -14.71 0.40 13.54
CA PHE A 612 -15.74 1.44 13.69
C PHE A 612 -16.35 1.46 15.11
N VAL A 613 -16.66 0.31 15.69
CA VAL A 613 -17.24 0.22 17.03
C VAL A 613 -16.24 0.71 18.09
N VAL A 614 -14.98 0.28 18.03
CA VAL A 614 -13.95 0.70 18.98
C VAL A 614 -13.65 2.20 18.86
N SER A 615 -13.46 2.70 17.64
CA SER A 615 -13.25 4.14 17.40
C SER A 615 -14.44 4.96 17.91
N THR A 616 -15.67 4.51 17.68
CA THR A 616 -16.88 5.15 18.20
C THR A 616 -16.91 5.13 19.73
N ALA A 617 -16.59 4.01 20.36
CA ALA A 617 -16.56 3.88 21.83
C ALA A 617 -15.57 4.86 22.46
N VAL A 618 -14.41 5.08 21.83
CA VAL A 618 -13.43 6.09 22.26
C VAL A 618 -14.02 7.50 22.23
N TRP A 619 -14.84 7.85 21.23
CA TRP A 619 -15.44 9.19 21.11
C TRP A 619 -16.54 9.50 22.14
N ILE A 620 -17.32 8.49 22.55
CA ILE A 620 -18.48 8.65 23.46
C ILE A 620 -18.17 9.45 24.75
N PRO A 621 -17.16 9.09 25.57
CA PRO A 621 -16.90 9.81 26.82
C PRO A 621 -16.57 11.28 26.60
N PHE A 622 -15.88 11.62 25.49
CA PHE A 622 -15.50 12.99 25.18
C PHE A 622 -16.66 13.81 24.64
N ILE A 623 -17.61 13.20 23.92
CA ILE A 623 -18.87 13.86 23.54
C ILE A 623 -19.67 14.24 24.81
N LEU A 624 -19.78 13.33 25.78
CA LEU A 624 -20.49 13.60 27.03
C LEU A 624 -19.77 14.65 27.89
N LEU A 625 -18.44 14.59 27.94
CA LEU A 625 -17.61 15.57 28.62
C LEU A 625 -17.76 16.97 28.01
N ASP A 626 -17.66 17.08 26.68
CA ASP A 626 -17.83 18.33 25.96
C ASP A 626 -19.21 18.97 26.23
N ASN A 627 -20.29 18.17 26.20
CA ASN A 627 -21.62 18.65 26.59
C ASN A 627 -21.63 19.23 28.02
N SER A 628 -21.06 18.50 28.98
CA SER A 628 -21.01 18.94 30.38
C SER A 628 -20.23 20.25 30.53
N LEU A 629 -19.07 20.36 29.87
CA LEU A 629 -18.24 21.56 29.90
C LEU A 629 -18.94 22.75 29.23
N TYR A 630 -19.59 22.53 28.08
CA TYR A 630 -20.34 23.54 27.36
C TYR A 630 -21.47 24.12 28.22
N PHE A 631 -22.36 23.29 28.75
CA PHE A 631 -23.49 23.75 29.56
C PHE A 631 -23.06 24.37 30.89
N ARG A 632 -21.98 23.88 31.51
CA ARG A 632 -21.39 24.50 32.72
C ARG A 632 -20.83 25.88 32.42
N LYS A 633 -20.18 26.07 31.26
CA LYS A 633 -19.67 27.37 30.83
C LYS A 633 -20.82 28.31 30.49
N LEU A 634 -21.78 27.85 29.69
CA LEU A 634 -22.95 28.62 29.27
C LEU A 634 -23.75 29.13 30.47
N LYS A 635 -24.01 28.27 31.48
CA LYS A 635 -24.68 28.67 32.71
C LYS A 635 -23.96 29.81 33.46
N LYS A 636 -22.63 29.91 33.35
CA LYS A 636 -21.83 30.96 34.00
C LYS A 636 -21.73 32.23 33.14
N THR A 637 -21.56 32.09 31.83
CA THR A 637 -21.28 33.21 30.93
C THR A 637 -22.52 33.84 30.33
N ASN A 638 -23.55 33.03 30.03
CA ASN A 638 -24.82 33.49 29.46
C ASN A 638 -26.01 32.67 30.02
N PRO A 639 -26.49 33.00 31.23
CA PRO A 639 -27.57 32.26 31.87
C PRO A 639 -28.88 32.23 31.06
N ALA A 640 -29.18 33.32 30.32
CA ALA A 640 -30.39 33.41 29.50
C ALA A 640 -30.39 32.39 28.35
N GLU A 641 -29.26 32.29 27.63
CA GLU A 641 -29.09 31.29 26.56
C GLU A 641 -29.07 29.86 27.10
N TYR A 642 -28.50 29.64 28.30
CA TYR A 642 -28.59 28.36 28.98
C TYR A 642 -30.04 27.97 29.28
N GLU A 643 -30.87 28.89 29.78
CA GLU A 643 -32.28 28.61 30.05
C GLU A 643 -33.07 28.31 28.78
N GLU A 644 -32.80 29.02 27.68
CA GLU A 644 -33.40 28.75 26.37
C GLU A 644 -33.07 27.34 25.86
N GLU A 645 -31.80 26.96 25.89
CA GLU A 645 -31.35 25.61 25.50
C GLU A 645 -31.99 24.53 26.39
N MET A 646 -32.04 24.75 27.71
CA MET A 646 -32.68 23.82 28.63
C MET A 646 -34.20 23.73 28.42
N ARG A 647 -34.85 24.84 28.06
CA ARG A 647 -36.27 24.87 27.69
C ARG A 647 -36.51 24.07 26.41
N TYR A 648 -35.68 24.24 25.39
CA TYR A 648 -35.76 23.46 24.15
C TYR A 648 -35.59 21.94 24.40
N LEU A 649 -34.75 21.55 25.35
CA LEU A 649 -34.54 20.14 25.69
C LEU A 649 -35.70 19.52 26.50
N LYS A 650 -36.32 20.28 27.40
CA LYS A 650 -37.36 19.79 28.33
C LYS A 650 -38.79 19.97 27.83
N ASP A 651 -39.09 21.06 27.15
CA ASP A 651 -40.43 21.41 26.71
C ASP A 651 -40.68 20.97 25.25
N LYS A 652 -41.55 19.98 25.08
CA LYS A 652 -41.90 19.45 23.75
C LYS A 652 -42.66 20.45 22.89
N ALA A 653 -43.52 21.29 23.48
CA ALA A 653 -44.32 22.27 22.76
C ALA A 653 -43.42 23.39 22.23
N TYR A 654 -42.54 23.91 23.08
CA TYR A 654 -41.54 24.92 22.67
C TYR A 654 -40.58 24.38 21.60
N ARG A 655 -40.11 23.14 21.73
CA ARG A 655 -39.28 22.51 20.69
C ARG A 655 -40.01 22.40 19.34
N ASN A 656 -41.31 22.10 19.35
CA ASN A 656 -42.09 22.01 18.13
C ASN A 656 -42.30 23.39 17.49
N SER A 657 -42.60 24.43 18.27
CA SER A 657 -42.77 25.78 17.74
C SER A 657 -41.48 26.33 17.12
N VAL A 658 -40.32 26.05 17.73
CA VAL A 658 -39.01 26.41 17.17
C VAL A 658 -38.76 25.67 15.84
N LYS A 659 -39.12 24.38 15.74
CA LYS A 659 -39.00 23.61 14.49
C LYS A 659 -39.93 24.11 13.40
N GLU A 660 -41.16 24.49 13.74
CA GLU A 660 -42.13 25.05 12.79
C GLU A 660 -41.65 26.41 12.27
N LYS A 661 -41.14 27.27 13.14
CA LYS A 661 -40.56 28.55 12.75
C LYS A 661 -39.37 28.36 11.79
N ALA A 662 -38.44 27.47 12.10
CA ALA A 662 -37.31 27.15 11.22
C ALA A 662 -37.76 26.56 9.86
N LYS A 663 -38.84 25.74 9.85
CA LYS A 663 -39.42 25.20 8.62
C LYS A 663 -40.06 26.30 7.76
N ALA A 664 -40.75 27.25 8.38
CA ALA A 664 -41.34 28.40 7.71
C ALA A 664 -40.26 29.32 7.11
N GLU A 665 -39.20 29.63 7.87
CA GLU A 665 -38.04 30.42 7.39
C GLU A 665 -37.35 29.73 6.20
N LYS A 666 -37.13 28.42 6.25
CA LYS A 666 -36.53 27.66 5.14
C LYS A 666 -37.43 27.63 3.91
N ALA A 667 -38.75 27.55 4.08
CA ALA A 667 -39.71 27.62 3.00
C ALA A 667 -39.72 29.00 2.33
N ALA A 668 -39.66 30.07 3.14
CA ALA A 668 -39.55 31.45 2.65
C ALA A 668 -38.25 31.67 1.85
N ALA A 669 -37.10 31.26 2.40
CA ALA A 669 -35.81 31.37 1.70
C ALA A 669 -35.78 30.58 0.38
N LYS A 670 -36.42 29.40 0.34
CA LYS A 670 -36.53 28.61 -0.91
C LYS A 670 -37.43 29.28 -1.94
N ALA A 671 -38.51 29.91 -1.50
CA ALA A 671 -39.40 30.68 -2.38
C ALA A 671 -38.68 31.91 -2.96
N GLU A 672 -37.90 32.62 -2.15
CA GLU A 672 -37.09 33.76 -2.57
C GLU A 672 -36.00 33.35 -3.57
N LEU A 673 -35.28 32.25 -3.31
CA LEU A 673 -34.28 31.71 -4.23
C LEU A 673 -34.90 31.29 -5.57
N LYS A 674 -36.11 30.71 -5.54
CA LYS A 674 -36.85 30.34 -6.73
C LYS A 674 -37.26 31.58 -7.54
N ALA A 675 -37.78 32.61 -6.87
CA ALA A 675 -38.13 33.88 -7.50
C ALA A 675 -36.91 34.56 -8.16
N LEU A 676 -35.74 34.53 -7.51
CA LEU A 676 -34.48 35.02 -8.08
C LEU A 676 -34.01 34.21 -9.30
N HIS A 677 -34.18 32.89 -9.28
CA HIS A 677 -33.86 32.03 -10.42
C HIS A 677 -34.79 32.28 -11.61
N ASP A 678 -36.09 32.43 -11.35
CA ASP A 678 -37.09 32.69 -12.38
C ASP A 678 -36.88 34.10 -12.99
N ALA A 679 -36.52 35.10 -12.18
CA ALA A 679 -36.15 36.44 -12.65
C ALA A 679 -34.85 36.45 -13.49
N LYS A 680 -33.89 35.56 -13.19
CA LYS A 680 -32.67 35.38 -14.01
C LYS A 680 -32.90 34.66 -15.32
N LYS A 681 -33.94 33.81 -15.42
CA LYS A 681 -34.34 33.15 -16.68
C LYS A 681 -35.10 34.06 -17.64
N GLN A 682 -35.68 35.14 -17.12
CA GLN A 682 -36.43 36.14 -17.90
C GLN A 682 -35.55 37.29 -18.41
N LYS A 683 -34.29 37.37 -17.96
CA LYS A 683 -33.23 38.23 -18.51
C LYS A 683 -32.33 37.40 -19.41
#